data_AF-A0A6G3SW43-F1
#
_entry.id   AF-A0A6G3SW43-F1
#
_cell.length_a   1.000
_cell.length_b   1.000
_cell.length_c   1.000
_cell.angle_alpha   90.00
_cell.angle_beta   90.00
_cell.angle_gamma   90.00
#
_symmetry.space_group_name_H-M   'P 1'
#
loop_
_entity.id
_entity.type
_entity.pdbx_description
1 polymer ?
#
loop_
_entity_poly.entity_id
_entity_poly.type
_entity_poly.pdbx_seq_one_letter_code
_entity_poly.pdbx_strand_id
1 'polypeptide(L)'
;MSTTSPSGTHPSDRTVVVSGVLQGSGVLLTDLLILTCAHVVKTGTVHVAHPDSPDRARATVAWIDYRLDVALLQAIEPVWPVPPVRLGVVDTRQAIPGCEITGFPRVQRYGRDQRLEADQYTATVLPTAGRVRDLLVCDLDGPPAARPDDEPAALSGLSGGPVFMGDVLLGVARQVPRQRDGRRVECVPLAPVLAAKPFRLVYQRTGIDLRQELVHGSFPRDLRYEAEYAQALGVAYRRTKIFGLDELSRHDAEWDLDTAYLSLEAQAQTQDRTARHRGVAEAAPPLPQRIDALLADRPRVLLRGEAGAGKTTLLWWLAAHASDRTLSDALAPLNGLIPFVVPLRTLRARGGTFPGPAELSGAAGLVIDAAPEGWAGRVLASGRALLLVDGLDEVPPEEREQAHSWLAQLLDRYPDTRCVATVRPLAVEPDWLRSEGFGELRLLPMRNEDIQAFVASWHRAARLSEEDDADRLDELRRDLSRQFDQNPTLGDLARTPLLCAVICALHRRRDGFLPETRWQLYRSALELLLGHRDRRRRIGNPEGIELDVEESTQLLQRIAVWLVREGQSEFTRGQALRQLGRALAGMDRVRAQGPPERILTHLLNRSGLLQERADATYQFIHRTFQDYLAAKELVEDDHLNELLRHADEEPWQDVVLLAAGHCGRRELAVLVEGLLDAGLTHEEGTIDRTGLHVLAALCAQHAAWLDGGVRERVRAGTAALFPPTDGDQVDVLAGLGEAALEFLPAPGRRRPGDHGVEHVADLIAAIGGAAAVPYAASWLLAHHDLGMRFAYEWESFPPEEYAIEVLARCDLAAVFLIVSDRRRLAALRHLPDLQYLRLEVDAPDAEIRAALEGKRPVHLVLDGIASLTDLSCLLPVAPTLRYLKIDNCPGLRDLAALRELTSLTTLCLDLSGLPTTQAIAADLPAALGSLELTGLAADRLSDIAPHPPVEDLALMARRPLVLDALDAWPSLAALEVSELNDWNEALTALAAFPQIIELTFNAFPWQNPPTDAPALPAIEELRLQAPRDGRVLDVVRPLFPGVTHLTLDVSEHAGGLDLSAVGDWPDLAVTVTGREHITVVGAEGLGERLTVGPYL
;
A
#
# COMPACT_ATOMS: atom_id res chain seq x y z
N MET A 1 -16.21 -27.93 3.63
CA MET A 1 -17.47 -27.29 4.08
C MET A 1 -17.14 -25.82 4.28
N SER A 2 -17.48 -25.01 3.27
CA SER A 2 -17.26 -23.57 3.25
C SER A 2 -18.27 -22.92 4.20
N THR A 3 -17.82 -22.45 5.36
CA THR A 3 -18.63 -21.59 6.21
C THR A 3 -18.65 -20.19 5.60
N THR A 4 -19.61 -19.96 4.71
CA THR A 4 -20.06 -18.62 4.35
C THR A 4 -20.48 -17.93 5.64
N SER A 5 -19.68 -16.98 6.12
CA SER A 5 -20.07 -16.08 7.20
C SER A 5 -21.38 -15.39 6.79
N PRO A 6 -22.46 -15.48 7.58
CA PRO A 6 -23.73 -14.86 7.21
C PRO A 6 -23.55 -13.35 7.12
N SER A 7 -23.86 -12.79 5.95
CA SER A 7 -23.99 -11.36 5.72
C SER A 7 -25.11 -10.81 6.60
N GLY A 8 -24.73 -10.05 7.63
CA GLY A 8 -25.63 -9.36 8.56
C GLY A 8 -25.71 -10.03 9.93
N THR A 9 -24.75 -9.73 10.81
CA THR A 9 -24.85 -10.07 12.24
C THR A 9 -25.96 -9.21 12.87
N HIS A 10 -27.06 -9.83 13.28
CA HIS A 10 -28.14 -9.10 13.93
C HIS A 10 -27.67 -8.60 15.32
N PRO A 11 -28.16 -7.45 15.82
CA PRO A 11 -27.85 -6.98 17.18
C PRO A 11 -28.02 -8.03 18.29
N SER A 12 -28.98 -8.94 18.13
CA SER A 12 -29.21 -10.07 19.04
C SER A 12 -28.03 -11.04 19.11
N ASP A 13 -27.32 -11.26 18.01
CA ASP A 13 -26.21 -12.22 17.88
C ASP A 13 -24.93 -11.73 18.59
N ARG A 14 -24.98 -10.53 19.17
CA ARG A 14 -23.93 -9.97 20.03
C ARG A 14 -24.26 -10.09 21.51
N THR A 15 -25.47 -10.51 21.85
CA THR A 15 -25.97 -10.48 23.23
C THR A 15 -25.53 -11.74 23.96
N VAL A 16 -24.78 -11.57 25.04
CA VAL A 16 -24.21 -12.69 25.81
C VAL A 16 -24.68 -12.68 27.25
N VAL A 17 -24.77 -13.86 27.86
CA VAL A 17 -25.00 -14.01 29.29
C VAL A 17 -23.69 -13.74 30.00
N VAL A 18 -23.70 -12.83 30.97
CA VAL A 18 -22.54 -12.55 31.84
C VAL A 18 -22.84 -13.07 33.24
N SER A 19 -22.01 -14.00 33.71
CA SER A 19 -22.11 -14.62 35.04
C SER A 19 -20.91 -14.22 35.90
N GLY A 20 -21.10 -13.18 36.71
CA GLY A 20 -20.12 -12.68 37.68
C GLY A 20 -20.64 -12.82 39.11
N VAL A 21 -20.72 -11.70 39.83
CA VAL A 21 -21.36 -11.61 41.17
C VAL A 21 -22.87 -11.74 41.06
N LEU A 22 -23.42 -11.25 39.94
CA LEU A 22 -24.81 -11.42 39.55
C LEU A 22 -24.85 -12.01 38.14
N GLN A 23 -25.98 -12.61 37.78
CA GLN A 23 -26.27 -12.88 36.37
C GLN A 23 -26.81 -11.60 35.74
N GLY A 24 -26.15 -11.14 34.69
CA GLY A 24 -26.57 -10.04 33.84
C GLY A 24 -26.47 -10.41 32.37
N SER A 25 -26.50 -9.38 31.54
CA SER A 25 -26.30 -9.45 30.10
C SER A 25 -25.02 -8.70 29.71
N GLY A 26 -24.53 -8.91 28.50
CA GLY A 26 -23.39 -8.21 27.95
C GLY A 26 -23.49 -8.14 26.43
N VAL A 27 -22.62 -7.35 25.82
CA VAL A 27 -22.55 -7.20 24.36
C VAL A 27 -21.13 -7.47 23.85
N LEU A 28 -21.02 -8.32 22.84
CA LEU A 28 -19.79 -8.57 22.09
C LEU A 28 -19.43 -7.35 21.24
N LEU A 29 -18.38 -6.64 21.65
CA LEU A 29 -17.77 -5.57 20.85
C LEU A 29 -16.90 -6.17 19.73
N THR A 30 -16.21 -7.25 20.03
CA THR A 30 -15.51 -8.16 19.11
C THR A 30 -15.79 -9.60 19.56
N ASP A 31 -15.19 -10.59 18.92
CA ASP A 31 -15.22 -11.99 19.35
C ASP A 31 -14.57 -12.24 20.73
N LEU A 32 -13.70 -11.32 21.19
CA LEU A 32 -12.97 -11.40 22.45
C LEU A 32 -13.36 -10.34 23.49
N LEU A 33 -13.91 -9.20 23.07
CA LEU A 33 -14.23 -8.07 23.96
C LEU A 33 -15.73 -7.97 24.25
N ILE A 34 -16.08 -7.87 25.53
CA ILE A 34 -17.48 -7.82 26.00
C ILE A 34 -17.72 -6.62 26.89
N LEU A 35 -18.71 -5.80 26.58
CA LEU A 35 -19.14 -4.69 27.43
C LEU A 35 -20.33 -5.11 28.30
N THR A 36 -20.31 -4.79 29.59
CA THR A 36 -21.39 -5.07 30.55
C THR A 36 -21.40 -4.02 31.67
N CYS A 37 -22.29 -4.15 32.65
CA CYS A 37 -22.31 -3.26 33.82
C CYS A 37 -21.31 -3.69 34.89
N ALA A 38 -20.69 -2.71 35.56
CA ALA A 38 -19.69 -2.95 36.59
C ALA A 38 -20.26 -3.75 37.78
N HIS A 39 -21.50 -3.49 38.17
CA HIS A 39 -22.15 -4.21 39.27
C HIS A 39 -22.47 -5.69 38.98
N VAL A 40 -22.48 -6.12 37.71
CA VAL A 40 -22.68 -7.54 37.33
C VAL A 40 -21.43 -8.36 37.67
N VAL A 41 -20.24 -7.78 37.51
CA VAL A 41 -18.96 -8.51 37.52
C VAL A 41 -18.07 -8.22 38.74
N LYS A 42 -18.03 -6.99 39.25
CA LYS A 42 -17.00 -6.52 40.22
C LYS A 42 -15.56 -6.90 39.78
N THR A 43 -14.75 -7.53 40.66
CA THR A 43 -13.36 -7.96 40.41
C THR A 43 -13.26 -9.49 40.42
N GLY A 44 -12.57 -10.10 39.46
CA GLY A 44 -12.31 -11.54 39.40
C GLY A 44 -12.56 -12.17 38.03
N THR A 45 -12.58 -13.50 37.97
CA THR A 45 -12.89 -14.27 36.75
C THR A 45 -14.40 -14.34 36.52
N VAL A 46 -14.83 -13.97 35.32
CA VAL A 46 -16.23 -13.95 34.88
C VAL A 46 -16.44 -15.06 33.86
N HIS A 47 -17.65 -15.63 33.80
CA HIS A 47 -18.02 -16.56 32.73
C HIS A 47 -18.99 -15.89 31.78
N VAL A 48 -18.73 -16.03 30.49
CA VAL A 48 -19.55 -15.49 29.39
C VAL A 48 -20.06 -16.66 28.56
N ALA A 49 -21.33 -16.60 28.15
CA ALA A 49 -21.94 -17.61 27.29
C ALA A 49 -22.77 -16.96 26.19
N HIS A 50 -22.61 -17.44 24.95
CA HIS A 50 -23.43 -17.05 23.81
C HIS A 50 -24.62 -18.03 23.66
N PRO A 51 -25.85 -17.57 23.32
CA PRO A 51 -27.02 -18.45 23.16
C PRO A 51 -26.83 -19.62 22.20
N ASP A 52 -26.09 -19.39 21.11
CA ASP A 52 -25.81 -20.40 20.08
C ASP A 52 -24.55 -21.23 20.36
N SER A 53 -23.88 -21.02 21.51
CA SER A 53 -22.72 -21.80 21.93
C SER A 53 -23.04 -22.63 23.18
N PRO A 54 -22.76 -23.94 23.17
CA PRO A 54 -22.90 -24.77 24.36
C PRO A 54 -21.81 -24.48 25.42
N ASP A 55 -20.71 -23.84 25.00
CA ASP A 55 -19.52 -23.63 25.84
C ASP A 55 -19.56 -22.29 26.58
N ARG A 56 -18.93 -22.29 27.76
CA ARG A 56 -18.77 -21.06 28.57
C ARG A 56 -17.33 -20.59 28.45
N ALA A 57 -17.14 -19.40 27.89
CA ALA A 57 -15.85 -18.75 27.82
C ALA A 57 -15.51 -18.12 29.17
N ARG A 58 -14.26 -18.24 29.60
CA ARG A 58 -13.72 -17.47 30.73
C ARG A 58 -13.29 -16.10 30.25
N ALA A 59 -13.65 -15.07 31.01
CA ALA A 59 -13.25 -13.70 30.76
C ALA A 59 -12.70 -13.03 32.03
N THR A 60 -11.84 -12.04 31.82
CA THR A 60 -11.26 -11.20 32.86
C THR A 60 -11.68 -9.76 32.66
N VAL A 61 -11.75 -8.98 33.75
CA VAL A 61 -12.11 -7.56 33.67
C VAL A 61 -10.89 -6.77 33.17
N ALA A 62 -10.91 -6.33 31.93
CA ALA A 62 -9.84 -5.56 31.31
C ALA A 62 -9.91 -4.06 31.70
N TRP A 63 -11.12 -3.54 31.88
CA TRP A 63 -11.36 -2.19 32.38
C TRP A 63 -12.69 -2.11 33.12
N ILE A 64 -12.77 -1.29 34.17
CA ILE A 64 -13.99 -1.08 34.95
C ILE A 64 -14.07 0.37 35.44
N ASP A 65 -15.25 0.97 35.34
CA ASP A 65 -15.55 2.29 35.88
C ASP A 65 -16.82 2.20 36.74
N TYR A 66 -16.64 2.32 38.06
CA TYR A 66 -17.73 2.26 39.03
C TYR A 66 -18.61 3.51 39.05
N ARG A 67 -18.12 4.66 38.55
CA ARG A 67 -18.91 5.90 38.48
C ARG A 67 -19.92 5.81 37.33
N LEU A 68 -19.47 5.32 36.18
CA LEU A 68 -20.32 5.07 35.01
C LEU A 68 -21.12 3.77 35.12
N ASP A 69 -20.70 2.85 35.99
CA ASP A 69 -21.29 1.51 36.17
C ASP A 69 -21.13 0.61 34.93
N VAL A 70 -19.92 0.58 34.38
CA VAL A 70 -19.57 -0.16 33.16
C VAL A 70 -18.26 -0.94 33.35
N ALA A 71 -18.18 -2.11 32.73
CA ALA A 71 -16.98 -2.94 32.69
C ALA A 71 -16.78 -3.50 31.28
N LEU A 72 -15.52 -3.50 30.84
CA LEU A 72 -15.05 -4.19 29.65
C LEU A 72 -14.34 -5.48 30.07
N LEU A 73 -14.83 -6.59 29.55
CA LEU A 73 -14.27 -7.92 29.76
C LEU A 73 -13.48 -8.35 28.53
N GLN A 74 -12.42 -9.10 28.76
CA GLN A 74 -11.64 -9.77 27.73
C GLN A 74 -11.71 -11.28 27.95
N ALA A 75 -12.27 -12.00 26.99
CA ALA A 75 -12.30 -13.46 26.97
C ALA A 75 -10.92 -14.03 26.66
N ILE A 76 -10.63 -15.21 27.22
CA ILE A 76 -9.37 -15.93 26.98
C ILE A 76 -9.38 -16.60 25.59
N GLU A 77 -10.57 -16.96 25.11
CA GLU A 77 -10.82 -17.58 23.82
C GLU A 77 -12.01 -16.88 23.14
N PRO A 78 -12.10 -16.85 21.79
CA PRO A 78 -13.23 -16.25 21.08
C PRO A 78 -14.57 -16.82 21.55
N VAL A 79 -15.47 -15.96 22.01
CA VAL A 79 -16.79 -16.37 22.55
C VAL A 79 -17.73 -16.78 21.43
N TRP A 80 -17.79 -15.95 20.38
CA TRP A 80 -18.57 -16.17 19.18
C TRP A 80 -17.96 -15.31 18.06
N PRO A 81 -17.76 -15.85 16.84
CA PRO A 81 -17.16 -15.10 15.75
C PRO A 81 -18.12 -14.01 15.27
N VAL A 82 -17.84 -12.75 15.65
CA VAL A 82 -18.61 -11.58 15.22
C VAL A 82 -17.67 -10.47 14.72
N PRO A 83 -18.06 -9.72 13.67
CA PRO A 83 -17.33 -8.54 13.26
C PRO A 83 -17.29 -7.49 14.38
N PRO A 84 -16.34 -6.54 14.38
CA PRO A 84 -16.38 -5.39 15.29
C PRO A 84 -17.72 -4.64 15.24
N VAL A 85 -18.26 -4.29 16.41
CA VAL A 85 -19.52 -3.55 16.53
C VAL A 85 -19.35 -2.08 16.12
N ARG A 86 -20.40 -1.49 15.55
CA ARG A 86 -20.45 -0.04 15.31
C ARG A 86 -20.78 0.68 16.60
N LEU A 87 -19.97 1.68 16.95
CA LEU A 87 -20.05 2.39 18.22
C LEU A 87 -20.64 3.78 17.98
N GLY A 88 -21.80 4.06 18.58
CA GLY A 88 -22.56 5.28 18.36
C GLY A 88 -22.51 6.26 19.53
N VAL A 89 -22.40 7.54 19.20
CA VAL A 89 -22.56 8.67 20.12
C VAL A 89 -23.80 9.44 19.71
N VAL A 90 -24.76 9.57 20.62
CA VAL A 90 -25.98 10.32 20.37
C VAL A 90 -25.67 11.82 20.24
N ASP A 91 -25.92 12.39 19.07
CA ASP A 91 -25.68 13.81 18.76
C ASP A 91 -26.96 14.47 18.22
N THR A 92 -28.06 14.27 18.93
CA THR A 92 -29.33 14.95 18.65
C THR A 92 -30.07 15.22 19.94
N ARG A 93 -30.93 16.25 19.92
CA ARG A 93 -31.87 16.52 21.00
C ARG A 93 -33.24 15.88 20.78
N GLN A 94 -33.49 15.38 19.56
CA GLN A 94 -34.74 14.73 19.20
C GLN A 94 -34.78 13.29 19.71
N ALA A 95 -35.98 12.78 19.98
CA ALA A 95 -36.16 11.38 20.34
C ALA A 95 -35.77 10.47 19.18
N ILE A 96 -35.12 9.35 19.47
CA ILE A 96 -34.70 8.35 18.47
C ILE A 96 -35.56 7.10 18.67
N PRO A 97 -36.59 6.89 17.83
CA PRO A 97 -37.47 5.72 17.93
C PRO A 97 -36.83 4.47 17.30
N GLY A 98 -37.39 3.30 17.62
CA GLY A 98 -36.97 2.02 17.03
C GLY A 98 -35.60 1.56 17.50
N CYS A 99 -35.21 1.92 18.73
CA CYS A 99 -34.06 1.32 19.39
C CYS A 99 -34.46 -0.02 20.00
N GLU A 100 -33.49 -0.92 20.14
CA GLU A 100 -33.70 -2.26 20.68
C GLU A 100 -32.82 -2.50 21.91
N ILE A 101 -33.40 -3.15 22.91
CA ILE A 101 -32.70 -3.61 24.11
C ILE A 101 -32.87 -5.11 24.20
N THR A 102 -31.76 -5.85 24.09
CA THR A 102 -31.73 -7.30 24.21
C THR A 102 -31.04 -7.72 25.50
N GLY A 103 -31.40 -8.89 26.04
CA GLY A 103 -30.75 -9.45 27.21
C GLY A 103 -31.49 -10.65 27.79
N PHE A 104 -31.12 -11.03 29.01
CA PHE A 104 -31.63 -12.23 29.68
C PHE A 104 -32.37 -11.87 30.96
N PRO A 105 -33.57 -11.27 30.87
CA PRO A 105 -34.35 -10.88 32.04
C PRO A 105 -34.89 -12.10 32.79
N ARG A 106 -35.07 -11.95 34.10
CA ARG A 106 -35.62 -13.01 34.97
C ARG A 106 -37.04 -13.45 34.59
N VAL A 107 -37.85 -12.57 34.00
CA VAL A 107 -39.21 -12.90 33.56
C VAL A 107 -39.22 -13.97 32.45
N GLN A 108 -38.16 -14.09 31.66
CA GLN A 108 -37.98 -15.12 30.64
C GLN A 108 -37.25 -16.35 31.20
N ARG A 109 -37.71 -16.87 32.34
CA ARG A 109 -37.18 -18.12 32.93
C ARG A 109 -38.28 -19.15 33.05
N TYR A 110 -38.18 -20.20 32.23
CA TYR A 110 -39.19 -21.25 32.13
C TYR A 110 -38.72 -22.61 32.68
N GLY A 111 -39.69 -23.45 33.05
CA GLY A 111 -39.45 -24.81 33.52
C GLY A 111 -38.99 -24.92 34.97
N ARG A 112 -38.85 -26.16 35.45
CA ARG A 112 -38.40 -26.46 36.83
C ARG A 112 -36.96 -26.03 37.10
N ASP A 113 -36.13 -25.96 36.06
CA ASP A 113 -34.70 -25.65 36.15
C ASP A 113 -34.41 -24.15 35.94
N GLN A 114 -35.44 -23.32 35.72
CA GLN A 114 -35.31 -21.87 35.43
C GLN A 114 -34.27 -21.57 34.33
N ARG A 115 -34.41 -22.21 33.17
CA ARG A 115 -33.48 -22.00 32.05
C ARG A 115 -33.52 -20.53 31.59
N LEU A 116 -32.34 -19.98 31.29
CA LEU A 116 -32.19 -18.61 30.78
C LEU A 116 -32.66 -18.56 29.31
N GLU A 117 -33.43 -17.53 28.98
CA GLU A 117 -33.88 -17.25 27.62
C GLU A 117 -33.69 -15.76 27.33
N ALA A 118 -33.34 -15.43 26.08
CA ALA A 118 -33.14 -14.06 25.64
C ALA A 118 -34.50 -13.39 25.37
N ASP A 119 -34.58 -12.09 25.59
CA ASP A 119 -35.74 -11.25 25.25
C ASP A 119 -35.30 -10.03 24.45
N GLN A 120 -36.25 -9.42 23.75
CA GLN A 120 -36.06 -8.23 22.94
C GLN A 120 -37.14 -7.19 23.26
N TYR A 121 -36.70 -5.99 23.64
CA TYR A 121 -37.57 -4.86 23.94
C TYR A 121 -37.33 -3.72 22.94
N THR A 122 -38.40 -3.20 22.33
CA THR A 122 -38.33 -1.98 21.53
C THR A 122 -38.49 -0.75 22.43
N ALA A 123 -37.71 0.28 22.14
CA ALA A 123 -37.65 1.48 22.93
C ALA A 123 -37.38 2.73 22.09
N THR A 124 -37.76 3.87 22.64
CA THR A 124 -37.41 5.18 22.14
C THR A 124 -36.34 5.81 23.05
N VAL A 125 -35.17 6.11 22.49
CA VAL A 125 -34.12 6.85 23.20
C VAL A 125 -34.54 8.32 23.32
N LEU A 126 -34.41 8.88 24.52
CA LEU A 126 -34.79 10.25 24.86
C LEU A 126 -33.53 11.05 25.28
N PRO A 127 -32.79 11.68 24.35
CA PRO A 127 -31.47 12.26 24.65
C PRO A 127 -31.49 13.39 25.70
N THR A 128 -32.61 14.07 25.86
CA THR A 128 -32.78 15.12 26.87
C THR A 128 -33.07 14.55 28.26
N ALA A 129 -33.65 13.36 28.33
CA ALA A 129 -33.95 12.70 29.60
C ALA A 129 -32.66 12.08 30.18
N GLY A 130 -32.33 12.41 31.43
CA GLY A 130 -31.13 11.88 32.08
C GLY A 130 -29.84 12.66 31.82
N ARG A 131 -29.86 13.68 30.95
CA ARG A 131 -28.68 14.50 30.59
C ARG A 131 -27.94 15.11 31.78
N VAL A 132 -28.64 15.59 32.80
CA VAL A 132 -28.02 16.18 34.02
C VAL A 132 -27.25 15.13 34.84
N ARG A 133 -27.56 13.85 34.63
CA ARG A 133 -26.96 12.71 35.35
C ARG A 133 -26.00 11.92 34.45
N ASP A 134 -25.71 12.40 33.24
CA ASP A 134 -24.92 11.70 32.22
C ASP A 134 -25.44 10.28 31.91
N LEU A 135 -26.77 10.14 31.84
CA LEU A 135 -27.43 8.87 31.51
C LEU A 135 -28.13 8.94 30.14
N LEU A 136 -28.09 7.83 29.42
CA LEU A 136 -28.97 7.57 28.28
C LEU A 136 -30.28 7.00 28.82
N VAL A 137 -31.42 7.59 28.47
CA VAL A 137 -32.74 7.11 28.94
C VAL A 137 -33.55 6.59 27.77
N CYS A 138 -34.00 5.36 27.88
CA CYS A 138 -34.89 4.72 26.92
C CYS A 138 -36.29 4.59 27.52
N ASP A 139 -37.32 4.90 26.73
CA ASP A 139 -38.72 4.67 27.08
C ASP A 139 -39.22 3.45 26.30
N LEU A 140 -39.69 2.43 26.99
CA LEU A 140 -40.17 1.19 26.37
C LEU A 140 -41.50 1.43 25.66
N ASP A 141 -41.58 1.03 24.39
CA ASP A 141 -42.75 1.28 23.54
C ASP A 141 -43.99 0.51 24.08
N GLY A 142 -43.78 -0.69 24.60
CA GLY A 142 -44.75 -1.49 25.33
C GLY A 142 -44.64 -1.37 26.86
N PRO A 143 -45.71 -1.65 27.63
CA PRO A 143 -45.60 -1.79 29.07
C PRO A 143 -44.71 -3.00 29.41
N PRO A 144 -43.78 -2.91 30.39
CA PRO A 144 -43.02 -4.07 30.84
C PRO A 144 -43.98 -5.14 31.39
N ALA A 145 -43.66 -6.42 31.19
CA ALA A 145 -44.49 -7.55 31.64
C ALA A 145 -44.64 -7.68 33.18
N ALA A 146 -44.01 -6.79 33.96
CA ALA A 146 -43.79 -6.89 35.40
C ALA A 146 -44.71 -5.99 36.22
N ARG A 147 -45.12 -6.45 37.41
CA ARG A 147 -45.76 -5.56 38.40
C ARG A 147 -44.66 -4.78 39.15
N PRO A 148 -44.89 -3.51 39.54
CA PRO A 148 -43.90 -2.71 40.29
C PRO A 148 -43.40 -3.34 41.60
N ASP A 149 -44.16 -4.30 42.13
CA ASP A 149 -43.95 -4.95 43.43
C ASP A 149 -43.23 -6.32 43.36
N ASP A 150 -42.82 -6.79 42.18
CA ASP A 150 -42.11 -8.07 42.05
C ASP A 150 -40.71 -7.98 42.68
N GLU A 151 -40.43 -8.78 43.71
CA GLU A 151 -39.09 -8.94 44.28
C GLU A 151 -38.54 -10.36 44.10
N PRO A 152 -37.37 -10.53 43.46
CA PRO A 152 -36.60 -9.50 42.75
C PRO A 152 -37.25 -9.08 41.42
N ALA A 153 -36.97 -7.86 40.97
CA ALA A 153 -37.62 -7.23 39.80
C ALA A 153 -37.60 -8.14 38.57
N ALA A 154 -38.70 -8.19 37.80
CA ALA A 154 -38.81 -9.16 36.69
C ALA A 154 -37.79 -8.91 35.55
N LEU A 155 -37.33 -7.67 35.40
CA LEU A 155 -36.26 -7.29 34.46
C LEU A 155 -34.84 -7.40 35.05
N SER A 156 -34.70 -7.93 36.28
CA SER A 156 -33.38 -8.25 36.83
C SER A 156 -32.68 -9.27 35.92
N GLY A 157 -31.53 -8.90 35.36
CA GLY A 157 -30.84 -9.66 34.31
C GLY A 157 -30.62 -8.89 33.00
N LEU A 158 -31.38 -7.81 32.75
CA LEU A 158 -31.10 -6.89 31.64
C LEU A 158 -29.87 -6.00 31.86
N SER A 159 -29.35 -5.91 33.08
CA SER A 159 -28.17 -5.10 33.37
C SER A 159 -26.97 -5.58 32.53
N GLY A 160 -26.39 -4.66 31.76
CA GLY A 160 -25.36 -4.89 30.76
C GLY A 160 -25.88 -5.27 29.36
N GLY A 161 -27.20 -5.38 29.18
CA GLY A 161 -27.81 -5.64 27.87
C GLY A 161 -27.61 -4.45 26.92
N PRO A 162 -27.28 -4.68 25.64
CA PRO A 162 -26.99 -3.59 24.73
C PRO A 162 -28.24 -2.78 24.37
N VAL A 163 -28.02 -1.50 24.07
CA VAL A 163 -29.00 -0.60 23.47
C VAL A 163 -28.55 -0.29 22.05
N PHE A 164 -29.24 -0.82 21.05
CA PHE A 164 -28.92 -0.63 19.63
C PHE A 164 -29.88 0.32 18.93
N MET A 165 -29.39 1.08 17.96
CA MET A 165 -30.16 1.71 16.91
C MET A 165 -29.68 1.11 15.58
N GLY A 166 -30.51 0.27 14.95
CA GLY A 166 -30.03 -0.60 13.89
C GLY A 166 -28.92 -1.50 14.43
N ASP A 167 -27.72 -1.39 13.87
CA ASP A 167 -26.50 -2.12 14.23
C ASP A 167 -25.50 -1.26 15.01
N VAL A 168 -25.86 -0.01 15.30
CA VAL A 168 -25.05 0.94 16.04
C VAL A 168 -25.38 0.84 17.53
N LEU A 169 -24.40 0.40 18.32
CA LEU A 169 -24.52 0.35 19.78
C LEU A 169 -24.52 1.79 20.31
N LEU A 170 -25.46 2.13 21.19
CA LEU A 170 -25.56 3.45 21.83
C LEU A 170 -25.16 3.44 23.31
N GLY A 171 -25.25 2.27 23.94
CA GLY A 171 -25.04 2.12 25.38
C GLY A 171 -25.39 0.72 25.88
N VAL A 172 -25.32 0.55 27.20
CA VAL A 172 -25.76 -0.68 27.88
C VAL A 172 -26.78 -0.35 28.97
N ALA A 173 -27.81 -1.18 29.10
CA ALA A 173 -28.86 -1.03 30.10
C ALA A 173 -28.27 -1.18 31.51
N ARG A 174 -28.48 -0.18 32.37
CA ARG A 174 -27.94 -0.14 33.73
C ARG A 174 -28.97 -0.64 34.73
N GLN A 175 -30.14 0.00 34.71
CA GLN A 175 -31.22 -0.30 35.65
C GLN A 175 -32.58 0.14 35.09
N VAL A 176 -33.64 -0.42 35.65
CA VAL A 176 -35.02 -0.02 35.39
C VAL A 176 -35.59 0.59 36.68
N PRO A 177 -35.70 1.92 36.79
CA PRO A 177 -36.24 2.55 37.98
C PRO A 177 -37.71 2.16 38.22
N ARG A 178 -38.11 2.04 39.48
CA ARG A 178 -39.51 1.74 39.86
C ARG A 178 -40.48 2.89 39.51
N GLN A 179 -39.99 4.12 39.35
CA GLN A 179 -40.83 5.24 38.92
C GLN A 179 -41.25 5.06 37.44
N ARG A 180 -42.40 5.63 37.04
CA ARG A 180 -42.94 5.54 35.66
C ARG A 180 -43.30 4.12 35.23
N ASP A 181 -43.86 3.32 36.14
CA ASP A 181 -44.38 1.97 35.87
C ASP A 181 -43.36 1.01 35.23
N GLY A 182 -42.06 1.20 35.53
CA GLY A 182 -40.97 0.39 34.96
C GLY A 182 -40.74 0.58 33.46
N ARG A 183 -41.35 1.59 32.83
CA ARG A 183 -41.23 1.84 31.38
C ARG A 183 -39.92 2.51 30.99
N ARG A 184 -39.17 3.06 31.94
CA ARG A 184 -37.89 3.72 31.66
C ARG A 184 -36.73 2.81 31.99
N VAL A 185 -35.81 2.69 31.04
CA VAL A 185 -34.52 2.05 31.24
C VAL A 185 -33.45 3.13 31.27
N GLU A 186 -32.74 3.21 32.39
CA GLU A 186 -31.53 4.04 32.49
C GLU A 186 -30.35 3.22 31.99
N CYS A 187 -29.58 3.80 31.08
CA CYS A 187 -28.50 3.15 30.35
C CYS A 187 -27.22 3.97 30.51
N VAL A 188 -26.08 3.29 30.47
CA VAL A 188 -24.77 3.93 30.38
C VAL A 188 -24.56 4.37 28.92
N PRO A 189 -24.40 5.68 28.63
CA PRO A 189 -24.11 6.13 27.28
C PRO A 189 -22.69 5.74 26.86
N LEU A 190 -22.48 5.46 25.57
CA LEU A 190 -21.15 5.14 25.07
C LEU A 190 -20.19 6.33 25.03
N ALA A 191 -20.66 7.56 24.86
CA ALA A 191 -19.78 8.74 24.74
C ALA A 191 -18.67 8.83 25.83
N PRO A 192 -18.97 8.74 27.15
CA PRO A 192 -17.93 8.71 28.18
C PRO A 192 -17.10 7.43 28.19
N VAL A 193 -17.65 6.29 27.75
CA VAL A 193 -16.92 5.02 27.62
C VAL A 193 -15.85 5.13 26.53
N LEU A 194 -16.24 5.62 25.36
CA LEU A 194 -15.36 5.82 24.21
C LEU A 194 -14.34 6.93 24.45
N ALA A 195 -14.60 7.88 25.35
CA ALA A 195 -13.65 8.92 25.75
C ALA A 195 -12.59 8.43 26.75
N ALA A 196 -12.83 7.30 27.43
CA ALA A 196 -11.91 6.79 28.43
C ALA A 196 -10.63 6.23 27.77
N LYS A 197 -9.47 6.84 28.06
CA LYS A 197 -8.16 6.36 27.58
C LYS A 197 -7.93 4.85 27.84
N PRO A 198 -8.23 4.30 29.03
CA PRO A 198 -8.04 2.87 29.29
C PRO A 198 -8.89 1.98 28.39
N PHE A 199 -10.14 2.39 28.09
CA PHE A 199 -11.00 1.66 27.16
C PHE A 199 -10.39 1.65 25.75
N ARG A 200 -9.94 2.80 25.25
CA ARG A 200 -9.31 2.92 23.92
C ARG A 200 -8.08 2.05 23.79
N LEU A 201 -7.21 2.03 24.80
CA LEU A 201 -6.00 1.21 24.80
C LEU A 201 -6.33 -0.29 24.74
N VAL A 202 -7.34 -0.75 25.49
CA VAL A 202 -7.77 -2.16 25.44
C VAL A 202 -8.39 -2.48 24.08
N TYR A 203 -9.19 -1.58 23.52
CA TYR A 203 -9.80 -1.78 22.20
C TYR A 203 -8.74 -1.81 21.09
N GLN A 204 -7.79 -0.87 21.07
CA GLN A 204 -6.72 -0.78 20.07
C GLN A 204 -5.78 -1.99 20.07
N ARG A 205 -5.58 -2.66 21.21
CA ARG A 205 -4.83 -3.93 21.29
C ARG A 205 -5.43 -5.05 20.43
N THR A 206 -6.67 -4.92 19.98
CA THR A 206 -7.28 -5.87 19.04
C THR A 206 -6.84 -5.63 17.58
N GLY A 207 -6.05 -4.59 17.30
CA GLY A 207 -5.65 -4.20 15.94
C GLY A 207 -6.76 -3.50 15.15
N ILE A 208 -7.88 -3.17 15.78
CA ILE A 208 -9.05 -2.54 15.16
C ILE A 208 -9.12 -1.07 15.56
N ASP A 209 -9.21 -0.19 14.56
CA ASP A 209 -9.43 1.24 14.79
C ASP A 209 -10.80 1.48 15.44
N LEU A 210 -10.77 2.24 16.53
CA LEU A 210 -11.99 2.68 17.21
C LEU A 210 -12.63 3.81 16.41
N ARG A 211 -13.73 3.51 15.72
CA ARG A 211 -14.54 4.49 14.99
C ARG A 211 -15.84 4.76 15.74
N GLN A 212 -16.15 6.04 15.90
CA GLN A 212 -17.39 6.49 16.55
C GLN A 212 -18.31 7.13 15.52
N GLU A 213 -19.58 6.76 15.55
CA GLU A 213 -20.60 7.29 14.66
C GLU A 213 -21.50 8.28 15.39
N LEU A 214 -21.68 9.47 14.83
CA LEU A 214 -22.64 10.44 15.36
C LEU A 214 -24.06 10.02 14.96
N VAL A 215 -24.89 9.74 15.96
CA VAL A 215 -26.25 9.25 15.76
C VAL A 215 -27.24 10.40 15.95
N HIS A 216 -27.83 10.84 14.84
CA HIS A 216 -28.79 11.95 14.83
C HIS A 216 -30.25 11.52 14.64
N GLY A 217 -30.51 10.24 14.37
CA GLY A 217 -31.84 9.70 14.06
C GLY A 217 -31.84 8.19 13.85
N SER A 218 -32.96 7.66 13.40
CA SER A 218 -33.17 6.22 13.14
C SER A 218 -33.36 5.98 11.64
N PHE A 219 -32.50 5.14 11.06
CA PHE A 219 -32.45 4.88 9.61
C PHE A 219 -32.47 3.36 9.31
N PRO A 220 -33.58 2.66 9.56
CA PRO A 220 -33.64 1.21 9.49
C PRO A 220 -33.44 0.62 8.08
N ARG A 221 -33.57 1.46 7.03
CA ARG A 221 -33.35 1.03 5.64
C ARG A 221 -31.88 0.98 5.25
N ASP A 222 -31.01 1.69 5.96
CA ASP A 222 -29.60 1.83 5.60
C ASP A 222 -28.88 0.48 5.66
N LEU A 223 -29.11 -0.31 6.70
CA LEU A 223 -28.47 -1.61 6.88
C LEU A 223 -28.76 -2.60 5.76
N ARG A 224 -30.04 -2.72 5.42
CA ARG A 224 -30.47 -3.61 4.34
C ARG A 224 -29.88 -3.13 3.02
N TYR A 225 -29.88 -1.83 2.79
CA TYR A 225 -29.29 -1.24 1.58
C TYR A 225 -27.78 -1.43 1.51
N GLU A 226 -27.04 -1.30 2.62
CA GLU A 226 -25.60 -1.54 2.68
C GLU A 226 -25.23 -2.96 2.27
N ALA A 227 -25.99 -3.95 2.75
CA ALA A 227 -25.81 -5.35 2.36
C ALA A 227 -26.13 -5.60 0.88
N GLU A 228 -27.26 -5.05 0.40
CA GLU A 228 -27.64 -5.13 -1.03
C GLU A 228 -26.58 -4.44 -1.92
N TYR A 229 -26.05 -3.29 -1.50
CA TYR A 229 -25.04 -2.51 -2.20
C TYR A 229 -23.69 -3.23 -2.24
N ALA A 230 -23.25 -3.82 -1.13
CA ALA A 230 -22.05 -4.66 -1.07
C ALA A 230 -22.15 -5.87 -2.02
N GLN A 231 -23.31 -6.55 -2.04
CA GLN A 231 -23.56 -7.64 -2.98
C GLN A 231 -23.51 -7.15 -4.44
N ALA A 232 -24.12 -6.01 -4.74
CA ALA A 232 -24.10 -5.42 -6.08
C ALA A 232 -22.68 -5.04 -6.53
N LEU A 233 -21.85 -4.50 -5.63
CA LEU A 233 -20.42 -4.25 -5.88
C LEU A 233 -19.67 -5.55 -6.15
N GLY A 234 -19.88 -6.58 -5.35
CA GLY A 234 -19.28 -7.89 -5.55
C GLY A 234 -19.62 -8.48 -6.93
N VAL A 235 -20.89 -8.42 -7.33
CA VAL A 235 -21.33 -8.88 -8.66
C VAL A 235 -20.72 -8.04 -9.79
N ALA A 236 -20.61 -6.73 -9.61
CA ALA A 236 -20.10 -5.81 -10.64
C ALA A 236 -18.57 -5.88 -10.80
N TYR A 237 -17.81 -6.11 -9.72
CA TYR A 237 -16.35 -5.93 -9.70
C TYR A 237 -15.53 -7.18 -9.36
N ARG A 238 -16.09 -8.28 -8.81
CA ARG A 238 -15.32 -9.52 -8.54
C ARG A 238 -14.88 -10.25 -9.80
N ARG A 239 -15.61 -10.03 -10.89
CA ARG A 239 -15.33 -10.68 -12.16
C ARG A 239 -14.73 -9.69 -13.12
N THR A 240 -13.53 -10.01 -13.60
CA THR A 240 -12.90 -9.23 -14.66
C THR A 240 -12.90 -10.01 -15.95
N LYS A 241 -13.26 -9.33 -17.04
CA LYS A 241 -13.13 -9.92 -18.37
C LYS A 241 -11.72 -9.67 -18.86
N ILE A 242 -10.87 -10.69 -18.75
CA ILE A 242 -9.52 -10.63 -19.33
C ILE A 242 -9.59 -11.25 -20.73
N PHE A 243 -9.53 -10.37 -21.73
CA PHE A 243 -9.13 -10.55 -23.13
C PHE A 243 -9.30 -11.96 -23.75
N GLY A 244 -10.32 -12.09 -24.61
CA GLY A 244 -10.19 -12.86 -25.85
C GLY A 244 -10.45 -14.36 -25.84
N LEU A 245 -10.91 -14.92 -24.73
CA LEU A 245 -11.09 -16.37 -24.54
C LEU A 245 -12.55 -16.83 -24.54
N ASP A 246 -13.47 -16.14 -25.22
CA ASP A 246 -14.87 -16.58 -25.39
C ASP A 246 -15.01 -17.94 -26.13
N GLU A 247 -13.92 -18.57 -26.59
CA GLU A 247 -13.89 -19.93 -27.16
C GLU A 247 -13.64 -21.03 -26.13
N LEU A 248 -13.25 -20.68 -24.91
CA LEU A 248 -13.43 -21.53 -23.75
C LEU A 248 -14.82 -21.16 -23.20
N SER A 249 -15.48 -22.04 -22.47
CA SER A 249 -16.91 -21.95 -22.09
C SER A 249 -17.33 -20.55 -21.58
N ARG A 250 -18.64 -20.25 -21.50
CA ARG A 250 -19.14 -18.98 -20.87
C ARG A 250 -18.57 -18.70 -19.46
N HIS A 251 -17.95 -19.70 -18.83
CA HIS A 251 -17.25 -19.64 -17.55
C HIS A 251 -15.76 -19.23 -17.63
N ASP A 252 -15.14 -19.17 -18.81
CA ASP A 252 -13.70 -18.93 -18.99
C ASP A 252 -13.33 -17.47 -19.31
N ALA A 253 -14.29 -16.66 -19.77
CA ALA A 253 -14.07 -15.25 -20.10
C ALA A 253 -14.24 -14.33 -18.88
N GLU A 254 -14.73 -14.86 -17.77
CA GLU A 254 -14.90 -14.15 -16.50
C GLU A 254 -13.91 -14.70 -15.49
N TRP A 255 -12.86 -13.92 -15.24
CA TRP A 255 -11.86 -14.25 -14.23
C TRP A 255 -12.34 -13.81 -12.86
N ASP A 256 -12.34 -14.76 -11.95
CA ASP A 256 -12.55 -14.49 -10.53
C ASP A 256 -11.30 -13.80 -9.97
N LEU A 257 -11.43 -12.54 -9.59
CA LEU A 257 -10.34 -11.81 -8.95
C LEU A 257 -9.86 -12.52 -7.68
N ASP A 258 -10.71 -13.30 -7.01
CA ASP A 258 -10.35 -14.09 -5.83
C ASP A 258 -9.20 -15.08 -6.12
N THR A 259 -9.09 -15.55 -7.37
CA THR A 259 -8.04 -16.49 -7.78
C THR A 259 -6.89 -15.80 -8.50
N ALA A 260 -7.15 -14.65 -9.12
CA ALA A 260 -6.30 -14.01 -10.12
C ALA A 260 -5.62 -12.71 -9.70
N TYR A 261 -6.04 -12.11 -8.58
CA TYR A 261 -5.41 -10.89 -8.09
C TYR A 261 -3.95 -11.16 -7.71
N LEU A 262 -3.05 -10.29 -8.18
CA LEU A 262 -1.64 -10.29 -7.85
C LEU A 262 -1.29 -8.91 -7.29
N SER A 263 -0.82 -8.87 -6.04
CA SER A 263 -0.32 -7.62 -5.44
C SER A 263 1.00 -7.23 -6.10
N LEU A 264 1.02 -6.13 -6.84
CA LEU A 264 2.19 -5.64 -7.55
C LEU A 264 3.09 -4.79 -6.65
N GLU A 265 4.34 -4.61 -7.05
CA GLU A 265 5.21 -3.65 -6.39
C GLU A 265 4.85 -2.21 -6.77
N ALA A 266 4.91 -1.35 -5.78
CA ALA A 266 4.87 0.08 -5.96
C ALA A 266 5.98 0.74 -5.15
N GLN A 267 6.39 1.90 -5.63
CA GLN A 267 7.36 2.74 -4.95
C GLN A 267 6.73 4.06 -4.58
N ALA A 268 6.96 4.54 -3.36
CA ALA A 268 6.58 5.90 -3.00
C ALA A 268 7.53 6.88 -3.71
N GLN A 269 7.00 7.91 -4.36
CA GLN A 269 7.87 8.93 -4.95
C GLN A 269 8.50 9.78 -3.84
N THR A 270 9.83 9.95 -3.90
CA THR A 270 10.60 10.79 -2.98
C THR A 270 10.13 12.24 -3.09
N GLN A 271 9.72 12.81 -1.97
CA GLN A 271 8.92 14.04 -1.91
C GLN A 271 9.69 15.36 -2.03
N ASP A 272 10.89 15.37 -2.64
CA ASP A 272 11.76 16.56 -2.61
C ASP A 272 12.42 16.91 -3.96
N ARG A 273 11.69 17.65 -4.81
CA ARG A 273 12.25 18.25 -6.05
C ARG A 273 13.09 19.50 -5.77
N THR A 274 13.12 20.02 -4.54
CA THR A 274 13.91 21.23 -4.21
C THR A 274 15.41 20.95 -4.02
N ALA A 275 15.80 19.68 -3.82
CA ALA A 275 17.19 19.23 -3.71
C ALA A 275 17.98 19.31 -5.03
N ARG A 276 17.30 19.25 -6.21
CA ARG A 276 17.96 19.33 -7.53
C ARG A 276 18.74 20.64 -7.77
N HIS A 277 18.51 21.70 -6.99
CA HIS A 277 19.17 23.00 -7.14
C HIS A 277 20.36 23.25 -6.21
N ARG A 278 20.73 22.33 -5.30
CA ARG A 278 21.79 22.59 -4.29
C ARG A 278 22.92 21.55 -4.17
N GLY A 279 22.98 20.54 -5.05
CA GLY A 279 24.17 19.68 -5.16
C GLY A 279 24.46 18.79 -3.95
N VAL A 280 23.43 18.36 -3.22
CA VAL A 280 23.51 17.36 -2.14
C VAL A 280 23.18 15.98 -2.75
N ALA A 281 23.92 14.95 -2.33
CA ALA A 281 23.71 13.56 -2.77
C ALA A 281 22.29 13.08 -2.41
N GLU A 282 21.59 12.49 -3.38
CA GLU A 282 20.21 12.01 -3.26
C GLU A 282 20.04 11.07 -2.05
N ALA A 283 19.09 11.35 -1.17
CA ALA A 283 18.53 10.31 -0.31
C ALA A 283 17.88 9.27 -1.24
N ALA A 284 18.33 8.01 -1.16
CA ALA A 284 17.84 6.95 -2.01
C ALA A 284 16.30 6.87 -1.94
N PRO A 285 15.60 6.74 -3.07
CA PRO A 285 14.15 6.60 -3.06
C PRO A 285 13.76 5.41 -2.18
N PRO A 286 12.66 5.49 -1.41
CA PRO A 286 12.23 4.40 -0.55
C PRO A 286 12.09 3.12 -1.38
N LEU A 287 12.53 1.99 -0.81
CA LEU A 287 12.56 0.71 -1.51
C LEU A 287 11.16 0.33 -2.02
N PRO A 288 11.06 -0.34 -3.19
CA PRO A 288 9.82 -0.92 -3.66
C PRO A 288 9.17 -1.83 -2.60
N GLN A 289 7.85 -1.74 -2.46
CA GLN A 289 7.08 -2.62 -1.58
C GLN A 289 5.81 -3.08 -2.28
N ARG A 290 5.19 -4.16 -1.78
CA ARG A 290 3.87 -4.59 -2.27
C ARG A 290 2.83 -3.51 -2.03
N ILE A 291 2.01 -3.23 -3.05
CA ILE A 291 1.00 -2.17 -3.00
C ILE A 291 0.04 -2.35 -1.83
N ASP A 292 -0.30 -3.60 -1.48
CA ASP A 292 -1.19 -3.93 -0.38
C ASP A 292 -0.68 -3.37 0.97
N ALA A 293 0.63 -3.50 1.23
CA ALA A 293 1.25 -2.97 2.44
C ALA A 293 1.28 -1.44 2.46
N LEU A 294 1.53 -0.82 1.30
CA LEU A 294 1.60 0.64 1.19
C LEU A 294 0.24 1.33 1.36
N LEU A 295 -0.86 0.65 1.01
CA LEU A 295 -2.22 1.20 1.13
C LEU A 295 -2.75 1.20 2.58
N ALA A 296 -2.28 0.28 3.43
CA ALA A 296 -2.81 0.09 4.79
C ALA A 296 -2.75 1.39 5.62
N ASP A 297 -1.56 2.00 5.65
CA ASP A 297 -1.25 3.14 6.50
C ASP A 297 -1.52 4.50 5.85
N ARG A 298 -1.93 4.51 4.57
CA ARG A 298 -2.16 5.75 3.82
C ARG A 298 -3.64 6.07 3.73
N PRO A 299 -4.10 7.20 4.29
CA PRO A 299 -5.51 7.56 4.20
C PRO A 299 -5.94 7.93 2.77
N ARG A 300 -5.04 8.55 2.01
CA ARG A 300 -5.29 9.05 0.65
C ARG A 300 -4.10 8.70 -0.24
N VAL A 301 -4.36 8.07 -1.38
CA VAL A 301 -3.32 7.56 -2.29
C VAL A 301 -3.61 7.96 -3.72
N LEU A 302 -2.60 8.52 -4.40
CA LEU A 302 -2.60 8.75 -5.84
C LEU A 302 -1.69 7.70 -6.47
N LEU A 303 -2.30 6.76 -7.19
CA LEU A 303 -1.62 5.64 -7.81
C LEU A 303 -1.28 5.97 -9.27
N ARG A 304 0.02 6.16 -9.54
CA ARG A 304 0.60 6.33 -10.86
C ARG A 304 1.00 4.98 -11.45
N GLY A 305 0.86 4.81 -12.75
CA GLY A 305 1.36 3.62 -13.45
C GLY A 305 0.98 3.60 -14.91
N GLU A 306 1.72 2.83 -15.70
CA GLU A 306 1.51 2.74 -17.15
C GLU A 306 0.14 2.16 -17.55
N ALA A 307 -0.18 2.26 -18.84
CA ALA A 307 -1.31 1.53 -19.41
C ALA A 307 -1.12 0.02 -19.17
N GLY A 308 -2.17 -0.67 -18.72
CA GLY A 308 -2.12 -2.11 -18.45
C GLY A 308 -1.37 -2.51 -17.17
N ALA A 309 -0.88 -1.55 -16.37
CA ALA A 309 -0.15 -1.82 -15.12
C ALA A 309 -1.03 -2.36 -13.97
N GLY A 310 -2.36 -2.49 -14.15
CA GLY A 310 -3.25 -3.08 -13.13
C GLY A 310 -3.91 -2.09 -12.16
N LYS A 311 -3.77 -0.77 -12.36
CA LYS A 311 -4.41 0.29 -11.53
C LYS A 311 -5.92 0.06 -11.31
N THR A 312 -6.67 -0.05 -12.41
CA THR A 312 -8.12 -0.31 -12.37
C THR A 312 -8.45 -1.65 -11.72
N THR A 313 -7.62 -2.68 -11.95
CA THR A 313 -7.80 -4.02 -11.34
C THR A 313 -7.69 -3.94 -9.82
N LEU A 314 -6.73 -3.17 -9.29
CA LEU A 314 -6.61 -2.92 -7.85
C LEU A 314 -7.85 -2.21 -7.28
N LEU A 315 -8.34 -1.17 -7.95
CA LEU A 315 -9.55 -0.47 -7.50
C LEU A 315 -10.77 -1.40 -7.49
N TRP A 316 -10.92 -2.25 -8.50
CA TRP A 316 -12.01 -3.22 -8.55
C TRP A 316 -11.89 -4.29 -7.47
N TRP A 317 -10.68 -4.77 -7.19
CA TRP A 317 -10.39 -5.66 -6.06
C TRP A 317 -10.83 -5.01 -4.73
N LEU A 318 -10.43 -3.77 -4.48
CA LEU A 318 -10.86 -3.04 -3.27
C LEU A 318 -12.39 -2.88 -3.23
N ALA A 319 -13.02 -2.53 -4.35
CA ALA A 319 -14.47 -2.37 -4.45
C ALA A 319 -15.26 -3.67 -4.14
N ALA A 320 -14.73 -4.79 -4.60
CA ALA A 320 -15.35 -6.11 -4.48
C ALA A 320 -15.21 -6.77 -3.09
N HIS A 321 -14.16 -6.40 -2.34
CA HIS A 321 -13.74 -7.13 -1.15
C HIS A 321 -13.79 -6.31 0.15
N ALA A 322 -13.70 -4.98 0.08
CA ALA A 322 -13.69 -4.13 1.28
C ALA A 322 -14.96 -4.25 2.12
N SER A 323 -16.15 -4.10 1.52
CA SER A 323 -17.43 -4.21 2.24
C SER A 323 -17.65 -5.59 2.85
N ASP A 324 -17.25 -6.65 2.13
CA ASP A 324 -17.44 -8.04 2.51
C ASP A 324 -16.35 -8.57 3.47
N ARG A 325 -15.36 -7.73 3.80
CA ARG A 325 -14.26 -8.04 4.73
C ARG A 325 -13.41 -9.23 4.30
N THR A 326 -13.17 -9.33 3.00
CA THR A 326 -12.41 -10.44 2.39
C THR A 326 -11.02 -10.03 1.92
N LEU A 327 -10.61 -8.79 2.17
CA LEU A 327 -9.23 -8.36 1.92
C LEU A 327 -8.28 -9.07 2.91
N SER A 328 -7.05 -9.30 2.46
CA SER A 328 -5.96 -9.90 3.25
C SER A 328 -5.61 -9.08 4.50
N ASP A 329 -4.82 -9.68 5.40
CA ASP A 329 -4.36 -9.04 6.63
C ASP A 329 -3.62 -7.72 6.37
N ALA A 330 -2.81 -7.64 5.29
CA ALA A 330 -2.13 -6.41 4.88
C ALA A 330 -3.10 -5.26 4.56
N LEU A 331 -4.31 -5.57 4.12
CA LEU A 331 -5.37 -4.60 3.78
C LEU A 331 -6.49 -4.56 4.84
N ALA A 332 -6.28 -5.16 6.01
CA ALA A 332 -7.26 -5.23 7.09
C ALA A 332 -7.87 -3.86 7.48
N PRO A 333 -7.14 -2.72 7.46
CA PRO A 333 -7.73 -1.41 7.77
C PRO A 333 -8.84 -0.96 6.80
N LEU A 334 -8.87 -1.52 5.58
CA LEU A 334 -9.88 -1.22 4.57
C LEU A 334 -11.12 -2.13 4.68
N ASN A 335 -11.03 -3.24 5.42
CA ASN A 335 -12.16 -4.15 5.62
C ASN A 335 -13.28 -3.46 6.41
N GLY A 336 -14.51 -3.57 5.91
CA GLY A 336 -15.71 -2.95 6.49
C GLY A 336 -15.95 -1.50 6.05
N LEU A 337 -15.09 -0.94 5.19
CA LEU A 337 -15.39 0.30 4.46
C LEU A 337 -16.38 0.05 3.34
N ILE A 338 -17.14 1.08 2.97
CA ILE A 338 -18.11 1.09 1.86
C ILE A 338 -17.48 1.77 0.65
N PRO A 339 -17.19 1.04 -0.43
CA PRO A 339 -16.61 1.59 -1.64
C PRO A 339 -17.60 2.46 -2.44
N PHE A 340 -17.19 3.68 -2.75
CA PHE A 340 -17.81 4.52 -3.77
C PHE A 340 -16.88 4.58 -4.98
N VAL A 341 -17.19 3.78 -6.01
CA VAL A 341 -16.42 3.77 -7.25
C VAL A 341 -16.89 4.92 -8.14
N VAL A 342 -15.96 5.81 -8.48
CA VAL A 342 -16.18 6.94 -9.38
C VAL A 342 -15.36 6.72 -10.64
N PRO A 343 -15.93 6.03 -11.66
CA PRO A 343 -15.26 5.82 -12.94
C PRO A 343 -15.35 7.11 -13.78
N LEU A 344 -14.30 7.93 -13.76
CA LEU A 344 -14.32 9.27 -14.37
C LEU A 344 -14.58 9.22 -15.87
N ARG A 345 -13.97 8.26 -16.60
CA ARG A 345 -14.31 7.96 -18.01
C ARG A 345 -15.81 7.85 -18.27
N THR A 346 -16.47 6.97 -17.52
CA THR A 346 -17.86 6.58 -17.79
C THR A 346 -18.82 7.70 -17.43
N LEU A 347 -18.53 8.43 -16.35
CA LEU A 347 -19.30 9.62 -15.98
C LEU A 347 -19.23 10.70 -17.06
N ARG A 348 -18.04 10.95 -17.62
CA ARG A 348 -17.84 11.94 -18.69
C ARG A 348 -18.44 11.52 -20.01
N ALA A 349 -18.31 10.24 -20.40
CA ALA A 349 -18.91 9.73 -21.62
C ALA A 349 -20.45 9.86 -21.65
N ARG A 350 -21.09 9.88 -20.48
CA ARG A 350 -22.53 10.14 -20.31
C ARG A 350 -22.90 11.64 -20.32
N GLY A 351 -21.93 12.54 -20.39
CA GLY A 351 -22.13 13.98 -20.24
C GLY A 351 -22.45 14.40 -18.80
N GLY A 352 -22.09 13.57 -17.81
CA GLY A 352 -22.30 13.86 -16.40
C GLY A 352 -21.27 14.84 -15.83
N THR A 353 -21.65 15.51 -14.74
CA THR A 353 -20.74 16.28 -13.88
C THR A 353 -20.15 15.40 -12.78
N PHE A 354 -19.17 15.92 -12.04
CA PHE A 354 -18.65 15.22 -10.87
C PHE A 354 -19.74 15.01 -9.81
N PRO A 355 -19.89 13.80 -9.23
CA PRO A 355 -21.01 13.47 -8.37
C PRO A 355 -20.91 14.16 -7.01
N GLY A 356 -22.00 14.77 -6.57
CA GLY A 356 -22.13 15.21 -5.18
C GLY A 356 -22.30 14.02 -4.22
N PRO A 357 -22.28 14.25 -2.89
CA PRO A 357 -22.44 13.16 -1.89
C PRO A 357 -23.67 12.28 -2.10
N ALA A 358 -24.79 12.84 -2.57
CA ALA A 358 -26.02 12.09 -2.81
C ALA A 358 -25.98 11.22 -4.08
N GLU A 359 -25.06 11.50 -5.00
CA GLU A 359 -24.96 10.85 -6.31
C GLU A 359 -23.89 9.76 -6.34
N LEU A 360 -23.01 9.72 -5.33
CA LEU A 360 -21.89 8.76 -5.23
C LEU A 360 -22.33 7.29 -5.31
N SER A 361 -23.46 6.92 -4.70
CA SER A 361 -23.98 5.55 -4.74
C SER A 361 -24.42 5.11 -6.15
N GLY A 362 -24.75 6.07 -7.02
CA GLY A 362 -25.14 5.84 -8.40
C GLY A 362 -24.00 5.98 -9.40
N ALA A 363 -22.85 6.53 -9.01
CA ALA A 363 -21.75 6.86 -9.91
C ALA A 363 -21.22 5.63 -10.68
N ALA A 364 -21.20 4.47 -10.03
CA ALA A 364 -20.77 3.20 -10.62
C ALA A 364 -21.81 2.58 -11.58
N GLY A 365 -23.05 3.07 -11.64
CA GLY A 365 -24.12 2.52 -12.47
C GLY A 365 -24.55 1.09 -12.08
N LEU A 366 -24.54 0.78 -10.78
CA LEU A 366 -24.92 -0.54 -10.27
C LEU A 366 -26.41 -0.82 -10.49
N VAL A 367 -26.76 -2.08 -10.76
CA VAL A 367 -28.14 -2.53 -10.88
C VAL A 367 -28.69 -2.85 -9.48
N ILE A 368 -29.12 -1.80 -8.78
CA ILE A 368 -29.67 -1.86 -7.42
C ILE A 368 -30.79 -0.83 -7.27
N ASP A 369 -31.68 -1.02 -6.28
CA ASP A 369 -32.66 -0.02 -5.89
C ASP A 369 -32.01 1.31 -5.51
N ALA A 370 -32.81 2.39 -5.56
CA ALA A 370 -32.33 3.71 -5.18
C ALA A 370 -31.89 3.75 -3.70
N ALA A 371 -30.75 4.38 -3.44
CA ALA A 371 -30.25 4.55 -2.09
C ALA A 371 -31.25 5.30 -1.20
N PRO A 372 -31.36 4.95 0.10
CA PRO A 372 -32.11 5.74 1.06
C PRO A 372 -31.62 7.19 1.07
N GLU A 373 -32.53 8.13 1.27
CA GLU A 373 -32.21 9.55 1.24
C GLU A 373 -31.09 9.89 2.25
N GLY A 374 -30.03 10.54 1.76
CA GLY A 374 -28.87 10.96 2.55
C GLY A 374 -27.95 9.83 3.02
N TRP A 375 -28.15 8.58 2.59
CA TRP A 375 -27.35 7.43 3.02
C TRP A 375 -25.85 7.62 2.77
N ALA A 376 -25.44 7.94 1.54
CA ALA A 376 -24.04 8.15 1.19
C ALA A 376 -23.38 9.28 2.01
N GLY A 377 -24.13 10.35 2.30
CA GLY A 377 -23.67 11.42 3.19
C GLY A 377 -23.44 10.96 4.63
N ARG A 378 -24.27 10.04 5.15
CA ARG A 378 -24.07 9.41 6.47
C ARG A 378 -22.86 8.48 6.49
N VAL A 379 -22.65 7.70 5.42
CA VAL A 379 -21.47 6.84 5.26
C VAL A 379 -20.19 7.67 5.27
N LEU A 380 -20.14 8.76 4.49
CA LEU A 380 -19.03 9.71 4.46
C LEU A 380 -18.77 10.34 5.85
N ALA A 381 -19.82 10.84 6.51
CA ALA A 381 -19.71 11.45 7.83
C ALA A 381 -19.26 10.46 8.93
N SER A 382 -19.52 9.17 8.75
CA SER A 382 -19.11 8.12 9.69
C SER A 382 -17.65 7.65 9.52
N GLY A 383 -16.91 8.19 8.53
CA GLY A 383 -15.55 7.73 8.23
C GLY A 383 -15.50 6.28 7.70
N ARG A 384 -16.62 5.77 7.17
CA ARG A 384 -16.72 4.43 6.58
C ARG A 384 -16.63 4.44 5.06
N ALA A 385 -16.50 5.61 4.43
CA ALA A 385 -16.38 5.72 2.98
C ALA A 385 -14.98 5.36 2.50
N LEU A 386 -14.90 4.52 1.47
CA LEU A 386 -13.72 4.30 0.64
C LEU A 386 -14.00 4.86 -0.76
N LEU A 387 -13.45 6.01 -1.07
CA LEU A 387 -13.63 6.66 -2.37
C LEU A 387 -12.59 6.12 -3.38
N LEU A 388 -13.06 5.47 -4.45
CA LEU A 388 -12.23 4.87 -5.48
C LEU A 388 -12.40 5.63 -6.78
N VAL A 389 -11.48 6.55 -7.08
CA VAL A 389 -11.52 7.42 -8.26
C VAL A 389 -10.69 6.79 -9.37
N ASP A 390 -11.34 6.23 -10.39
CA ASP A 390 -10.68 5.53 -11.49
C ASP A 390 -10.52 6.46 -12.70
N GLY A 391 -9.28 6.76 -13.08
CA GLY A 391 -8.93 7.42 -14.35
C GLY A 391 -8.92 8.96 -14.31
N LEU A 392 -8.13 9.57 -13.43
CA LEU A 392 -7.93 11.03 -13.45
C LEU A 392 -7.27 11.52 -14.75
N ASP A 393 -6.47 10.68 -15.41
CA ASP A 393 -5.87 10.96 -16.72
C ASP A 393 -6.92 11.05 -17.85
N GLU A 394 -8.10 10.48 -17.63
CA GLU A 394 -9.21 10.44 -18.60
C GLU A 394 -10.05 11.73 -18.55
N VAL A 395 -9.75 12.66 -17.62
CA VAL A 395 -10.31 14.00 -17.60
C VAL A 395 -9.52 14.90 -18.56
N PRO A 396 -10.18 15.60 -19.51
CA PRO A 396 -9.52 16.53 -20.41
C PRO A 396 -8.70 17.58 -19.63
N PRO A 397 -7.52 18.00 -20.12
CA PRO A 397 -6.65 18.93 -19.41
C PRO A 397 -7.36 20.19 -18.90
N GLU A 398 -8.27 20.77 -19.69
CA GLU A 398 -9.07 21.95 -19.34
C GLU A 398 -10.06 21.75 -18.17
N GLU A 399 -10.43 20.51 -17.85
CA GLU A 399 -11.37 20.17 -16.79
C GLU A 399 -10.71 19.53 -15.56
N ARG A 400 -9.40 19.27 -15.60
CA ARG A 400 -8.67 18.65 -14.47
C ARG A 400 -8.74 19.51 -13.21
N GLU A 401 -8.68 20.83 -13.34
CA GLU A 401 -8.85 21.75 -12.21
C GLU A 401 -10.21 21.61 -11.53
N GLN A 402 -11.26 21.31 -12.30
CA GLN A 402 -12.60 21.06 -11.75
C GLN A 402 -12.64 19.70 -11.02
N ALA A 403 -11.95 18.68 -11.53
CA ALA A 403 -11.82 17.38 -10.87
C ALA A 403 -11.09 17.52 -9.53
N HIS A 404 -9.97 18.26 -9.53
CA HIS A 404 -9.21 18.60 -8.33
C HIS A 404 -10.09 19.32 -7.31
N SER A 405 -10.73 20.41 -7.71
CA SER A 405 -11.60 21.20 -6.82
C SER A 405 -12.77 20.39 -6.28
N TRP A 406 -13.36 19.48 -7.06
CA TRP A 406 -14.43 18.61 -6.60
C TRP A 406 -13.94 17.64 -5.52
N LEU A 407 -12.81 16.98 -5.79
CA LEU A 407 -12.21 16.02 -4.87
C LEU A 407 -11.77 16.69 -3.56
N ALA A 408 -11.12 17.86 -3.65
CA ALA A 408 -10.71 18.67 -2.51
C ALA A 408 -11.92 19.08 -1.64
N GLN A 409 -12.98 19.62 -2.24
CA GLN A 409 -14.19 20.02 -1.48
C GLN A 409 -14.87 18.84 -0.79
N LEU A 410 -14.88 17.66 -1.41
CA LEU A 410 -15.46 16.46 -0.82
C LEU A 410 -14.61 15.96 0.36
N LEU A 411 -13.28 15.93 0.22
CA LEU A 411 -12.35 15.46 1.24
C LEU A 411 -12.16 16.45 2.40
N ASP A 412 -12.28 17.75 2.16
CA ASP A 412 -12.29 18.77 3.22
C ASP A 412 -13.55 18.67 4.08
N ARG A 413 -14.70 18.37 3.46
CA ARG A 413 -15.96 18.18 4.18
C ARG A 413 -15.99 16.86 4.97
N TYR A 414 -15.31 15.82 4.48
CA TYR A 414 -15.31 14.48 5.05
C TYR A 414 -13.86 13.97 5.23
N PRO A 415 -13.12 14.50 6.21
CA PRO A 415 -11.67 14.29 6.33
C PRO A 415 -11.26 12.82 6.55
N ASP A 416 -12.11 12.05 7.24
CA ASP A 416 -11.88 10.63 7.55
C ASP A 416 -12.16 9.68 6.36
N THR A 417 -12.52 10.22 5.19
CA THR A 417 -12.75 9.42 3.97
C THR A 417 -11.43 8.85 3.47
N ARG A 418 -11.34 7.51 3.36
CA ARG A 418 -10.23 6.85 2.67
C ARG A 418 -10.38 7.08 1.17
N CYS A 419 -9.30 7.40 0.47
CA CYS A 419 -9.37 7.64 -0.98
C CYS A 419 -8.21 6.99 -1.73
N VAL A 420 -8.52 6.28 -2.81
CA VAL A 420 -7.53 5.82 -3.80
C VAL A 420 -7.93 6.38 -5.15
N ALA A 421 -7.05 7.17 -5.74
CA ALA A 421 -7.24 7.75 -7.07
C ALA A 421 -6.17 7.21 -8.02
N THR A 422 -6.52 6.96 -9.29
CA THR A 422 -5.58 6.43 -10.29
C THR A 422 -5.29 7.46 -11.37
N VAL A 423 -4.04 7.50 -11.83
CA VAL A 423 -3.58 8.39 -12.90
C VAL A 423 -2.43 7.75 -13.69
N ARG A 424 -2.16 8.23 -14.90
CA ARG A 424 -0.94 7.89 -15.65
C ARG A 424 0.25 8.73 -15.16
N PRO A 425 1.50 8.24 -15.30
CA PRO A 425 2.67 8.86 -14.68
C PRO A 425 2.84 10.34 -15.03
N LEU A 426 2.52 10.73 -16.26
CA LEU A 426 2.73 12.09 -16.78
C LEU A 426 1.42 12.86 -17.02
N ALA A 427 0.25 12.29 -16.69
CA ALA A 427 -1.02 12.95 -16.96
C ALA A 427 -1.31 14.14 -16.03
N VAL A 428 -0.66 14.20 -14.87
CA VAL A 428 -0.74 15.32 -13.93
C VAL A 428 0.65 15.60 -13.39
N GLU A 429 0.93 16.87 -13.08
CA GLU A 429 2.20 17.26 -12.48
C GLU A 429 2.50 16.43 -11.21
N PRO A 430 3.77 16.18 -10.89
CA PRO A 430 4.13 15.64 -9.58
C PRO A 430 3.59 16.53 -8.46
N ASP A 431 3.16 15.91 -7.36
CA ASP A 431 2.54 16.57 -6.20
C ASP A 431 1.16 17.22 -6.44
N TRP A 432 0.46 16.86 -7.52
CA TRP A 432 -0.80 17.51 -7.91
C TRP A 432 -1.91 17.47 -6.82
N LEU A 433 -1.97 16.39 -6.04
CA LEU A 433 -2.93 16.23 -4.94
C LEU A 433 -2.28 16.30 -3.54
N ARG A 434 -1.07 16.87 -3.47
CA ARG A 434 -0.29 16.91 -2.22
C ARG A 434 -0.94 17.79 -1.16
N SER A 435 -1.53 18.92 -1.55
CA SER A 435 -2.24 19.82 -0.61
C SER A 435 -3.45 19.13 0.04
N GLU A 436 -4.01 18.13 -0.61
CA GLU A 436 -5.14 17.33 -0.12
C GLU A 436 -4.68 16.10 0.67
N GLY A 437 -3.39 15.98 0.98
CA GLY A 437 -2.83 14.91 1.82
C GLY A 437 -2.67 13.56 1.12
N PHE A 438 -2.58 13.54 -0.22
CA PHE A 438 -2.32 12.30 -0.96
C PHE A 438 -0.86 11.88 -0.88
N GLY A 439 -0.62 10.60 -0.60
CA GLY A 439 0.66 9.96 -0.87
C GLY A 439 0.71 9.45 -2.31
N GLU A 440 1.74 9.84 -3.08
CA GLU A 440 1.92 9.34 -4.45
C GLU A 440 2.68 8.01 -4.46
N LEU A 441 2.08 7.01 -5.11
CA LEU A 441 2.68 5.69 -5.33
C LEU A 441 2.79 5.41 -6.82
N ARG A 442 3.95 4.95 -7.29
CA ARG A 442 4.16 4.49 -8.67
C ARG A 442 4.17 2.97 -8.71
N LEU A 443 3.24 2.36 -9.44
CA LEU A 443 3.31 0.94 -9.76
C LEU A 443 4.53 0.67 -10.63
N LEU A 444 5.29 -0.34 -10.24
CA LEU A 444 6.47 -0.79 -10.96
C LEU A 444 6.12 -1.90 -11.96
N PRO A 445 6.94 -2.10 -13.00
CA PRO A 445 6.80 -3.24 -13.90
C PRO A 445 6.89 -4.56 -13.12
N MET A 446 6.16 -5.59 -13.56
CA MET A 446 6.24 -6.93 -12.94
C MET A 446 7.67 -7.46 -12.99
N ARG A 447 8.16 -7.93 -11.85
CA ARG A 447 9.43 -8.66 -11.79
C ARG A 447 9.24 -10.05 -12.41
N ASN A 448 10.34 -10.71 -12.72
CA ASN A 448 10.29 -12.08 -13.23
C ASN A 448 9.52 -13.03 -12.30
N GLU A 449 9.66 -12.86 -10.98
CA GLU A 449 8.90 -13.63 -9.99
C GLU A 449 7.38 -13.38 -10.09
N ASP A 450 6.99 -12.13 -10.32
CA ASP A 450 5.59 -11.73 -10.47
C ASP A 450 4.99 -12.27 -11.77
N ILE A 451 5.77 -12.28 -12.87
CA ILE A 451 5.40 -12.93 -14.13
C ILE A 451 5.14 -14.42 -13.89
N GLN A 452 6.04 -15.12 -13.18
CA GLN A 452 5.89 -16.55 -12.88
C GLN A 452 4.66 -16.81 -11.98
N ALA A 453 4.43 -15.97 -10.97
CA ALA A 453 3.25 -16.03 -10.11
C ALA A 453 1.96 -15.79 -10.91
N PHE A 454 1.97 -14.82 -11.82
CA PHE A 454 0.86 -14.50 -12.73
C PHE A 454 0.54 -15.69 -13.63
N VAL A 455 1.55 -16.29 -14.29
CA VAL A 455 1.38 -17.49 -15.14
C VAL A 455 0.79 -18.65 -14.32
N ALA A 456 1.27 -18.87 -13.10
CA ALA A 456 0.77 -19.93 -12.24
C ALA A 456 -0.70 -19.71 -11.83
N SER A 457 -1.05 -18.48 -11.45
CA SER A 457 -2.44 -18.09 -11.12
C SER A 457 -3.34 -18.22 -12.35
N TRP A 458 -2.86 -17.77 -13.53
CA TRP A 458 -3.59 -17.84 -14.80
C TRP A 458 -3.96 -19.27 -15.17
N HIS A 459 -3.00 -20.18 -15.12
CA HIS A 459 -3.25 -21.59 -15.43
C HIS A 459 -4.10 -22.27 -14.35
N ARG A 460 -4.06 -21.81 -13.09
CA ARG A 460 -4.94 -22.31 -12.03
C ARG A 460 -6.39 -21.89 -12.27
N ALA A 461 -6.64 -20.63 -12.60
CA ALA A 461 -7.96 -20.14 -12.96
C ALA A 461 -8.51 -20.91 -14.18
N ALA A 462 -7.67 -21.12 -15.21
CA ALA A 462 -8.03 -21.89 -16.40
C ALA A 462 -8.31 -23.39 -16.14
N ARG A 463 -7.89 -23.95 -14.99
CA ARG A 463 -8.18 -25.34 -14.60
C ARG A 463 -9.55 -25.48 -13.96
N LEU A 464 -9.97 -24.48 -13.21
CA LEU A 464 -11.26 -24.50 -12.50
C LEU A 464 -12.45 -24.51 -13.47
N SER A 465 -12.23 -24.15 -14.74
CA SER A 465 -13.23 -24.12 -15.79
C SER A 465 -13.27 -25.37 -16.68
N GLU A 466 -12.18 -26.14 -16.78
CA GLU A 466 -12.06 -27.36 -17.62
C GLU A 466 -11.26 -28.47 -16.91
N GLU A 467 -11.93 -29.28 -16.07
CA GLU A 467 -11.30 -30.37 -15.31
C GLU A 467 -10.69 -31.50 -16.20
N ASP A 468 -11.19 -31.68 -17.42
CA ASP A 468 -10.83 -32.79 -18.31
C ASP A 468 -9.48 -32.64 -19.05
N ASP A 469 -8.83 -31.46 -19.04
CA ASP A 469 -7.56 -31.18 -19.78
C ASP A 469 -6.42 -30.69 -18.84
N ALA A 470 -6.49 -31.05 -17.55
CA ALA A 470 -5.59 -30.57 -16.52
C ALA A 470 -4.11 -30.86 -16.81
N ASP A 471 -3.75 -32.09 -17.19
CA ASP A 471 -2.35 -32.49 -17.40
C ASP A 471 -1.67 -31.66 -18.51
N ARG A 472 -2.38 -31.43 -19.62
CA ARG A 472 -1.92 -30.57 -20.73
C ARG A 472 -1.73 -29.12 -20.29
N LEU A 473 -2.65 -28.58 -19.48
CA LEU A 473 -2.52 -27.22 -18.94
C LEU A 473 -1.30 -27.07 -18.01
N ASP A 474 -0.91 -28.13 -17.30
CA ASP A 474 0.31 -28.12 -16.48
C ASP A 474 1.58 -28.19 -17.33
N GLU A 475 1.57 -28.95 -18.42
CA GLU A 475 2.67 -28.99 -19.38
C GLU A 475 2.87 -27.63 -20.04
N LEU A 476 1.79 -27.01 -20.54
CA LEU A 476 1.85 -25.67 -21.12
C LEU A 476 2.32 -24.62 -20.11
N ARG A 477 1.86 -24.68 -18.85
CA ARG A 477 2.33 -23.81 -17.77
C ARG A 477 3.85 -23.93 -17.58
N ARG A 478 4.35 -25.16 -17.45
CA ARG A 478 5.79 -25.41 -17.25
C ARG A 478 6.62 -24.98 -18.46
N ASP A 479 6.10 -25.16 -19.67
CA ASP A 479 6.74 -24.73 -20.90
C ASP A 479 6.80 -23.20 -20.99
N LEU A 480 5.69 -22.50 -20.76
CA LEU A 480 5.66 -21.04 -20.79
C LEU A 480 6.57 -20.41 -19.72
N SER A 481 6.54 -20.94 -18.48
CA SER A 481 7.48 -20.53 -17.43
C SER A 481 8.93 -20.66 -17.89
N ARG A 482 9.29 -21.76 -18.57
CA ARG A 482 10.64 -21.98 -19.10
C ARG A 482 10.97 -21.01 -20.24
N GLN A 483 10.01 -20.71 -21.12
CA GLN A 483 10.22 -19.74 -22.21
C GLN A 483 10.48 -18.33 -21.67
N PHE A 484 9.78 -17.90 -20.61
CA PHE A 484 10.08 -16.64 -19.94
C PHE A 484 11.47 -16.62 -19.30
N ASP A 485 11.90 -17.73 -18.69
CA ASP A 485 13.25 -17.82 -18.11
C ASP A 485 14.37 -17.82 -19.18
N GLN A 486 14.08 -18.32 -20.39
CA GLN A 486 15.07 -18.49 -21.46
C GLN A 486 15.09 -17.35 -22.49
N ASN A 487 14.05 -16.52 -22.53
CA ASN A 487 13.89 -15.46 -23.53
C ASN A 487 13.66 -14.10 -22.82
N PRO A 488 14.74 -13.34 -22.53
CA PRO A 488 14.65 -12.03 -21.89
C PRO A 488 13.73 -11.05 -22.62
N THR A 489 13.75 -11.05 -23.97
CA THR A 489 12.89 -10.20 -24.80
C THR A 489 11.39 -10.49 -24.59
N LEU A 490 11.04 -11.77 -24.40
CA LEU A 490 9.67 -12.18 -24.08
C LEU A 490 9.30 -11.79 -22.64
N GLY A 491 10.23 -11.91 -21.69
CA GLY A 491 10.07 -11.44 -20.32
C GLY A 491 9.82 -9.93 -20.24
N ASP A 492 10.59 -9.14 -20.97
CA ASP A 492 10.42 -7.68 -21.05
C ASP A 492 9.08 -7.27 -21.66
N LEU A 493 8.53 -8.10 -22.57
CA LEU A 493 7.21 -7.89 -23.13
C LEU A 493 6.08 -8.21 -22.13
N ALA A 494 6.32 -9.13 -21.20
CA ALA A 494 5.35 -9.55 -20.18
C ALA A 494 5.40 -8.74 -18.89
N ARG A 495 6.20 -7.67 -18.81
CA ARG A 495 6.31 -6.83 -17.60
C ARG A 495 5.02 -6.09 -17.21
N THR A 496 3.98 -6.09 -18.05
CA THR A 496 2.64 -5.61 -17.68
C THR A 496 1.66 -6.78 -17.56
N PRO A 497 0.80 -6.80 -16.52
CA PRO A 497 -0.17 -7.89 -16.32
C PRO A 497 -1.02 -8.20 -17.56
N LEU A 498 -1.40 -7.15 -18.32
CA LEU A 498 -2.14 -7.32 -19.55
C LEU A 498 -1.38 -8.14 -20.60
N LEU A 499 -0.15 -7.75 -20.91
CA LEU A 499 0.63 -8.41 -21.96
C LEU A 499 1.01 -9.82 -21.54
N CYS A 500 1.29 -10.03 -20.26
CA CYS A 500 1.46 -11.38 -19.71
C CYS A 500 0.20 -12.23 -19.94
N ALA A 501 -0.99 -11.72 -19.67
CA ALA A 501 -2.24 -12.44 -19.93
C ALA A 501 -2.44 -12.77 -21.42
N VAL A 502 -2.12 -11.83 -22.31
CA VAL A 502 -2.18 -12.05 -23.78
C VAL A 502 -1.20 -13.13 -24.22
N ILE A 503 0.02 -13.13 -23.69
CA ILE A 503 1.03 -14.16 -23.96
C ILE A 503 0.56 -15.52 -23.46
N CYS A 504 0.02 -15.63 -22.24
CA CYS A 504 -0.56 -16.87 -21.71
C CYS A 504 -1.66 -17.41 -22.63
N ALA A 505 -2.57 -16.55 -23.09
CA ALA A 505 -3.64 -16.92 -24.00
C ALA A 505 -3.13 -17.41 -25.37
N LEU A 506 -2.14 -16.72 -25.95
CA LEU A 506 -1.54 -17.08 -27.22
C LEU A 506 -0.74 -18.40 -27.15
N HIS A 507 0.05 -18.57 -26.08
CA HIS A 507 0.85 -19.78 -25.84
C HIS A 507 -0.04 -21.02 -25.75
N ARG A 508 -1.12 -20.94 -24.95
CA ARG A 508 -2.12 -22.01 -24.83
C ARG A 508 -2.76 -22.36 -26.18
N ARG A 509 -3.06 -21.35 -27.00
CA ARG A 509 -3.78 -21.57 -28.27
C ARG A 509 -2.89 -22.14 -29.37
N ARG A 510 -1.61 -21.79 -29.39
CA ARG A 510 -0.66 -22.22 -30.42
C ARG A 510 0.19 -23.41 -29.98
N ASP A 511 -0.20 -24.14 -28.93
CA ASP A 511 0.55 -25.27 -28.37
C ASP A 511 2.05 -24.96 -28.19
N GLY A 512 2.35 -23.80 -27.60
CA GLY A 512 3.72 -23.42 -27.22
C GLY A 512 4.46 -22.46 -28.16
N PHE A 513 3.92 -22.11 -29.32
CA PHE A 513 4.58 -21.19 -30.25
C PHE A 513 4.22 -19.71 -29.99
N LEU A 514 5.21 -18.92 -29.55
CA LEU A 514 5.08 -17.48 -29.33
C LEU A 514 5.79 -16.63 -30.40
N PRO A 515 5.26 -15.44 -30.75
CA PRO A 515 5.91 -14.53 -31.67
C PRO A 515 7.20 -13.91 -31.09
N GLU A 516 8.14 -13.53 -31.96
CA GLU A 516 9.47 -13.03 -31.56
C GLU A 516 9.52 -11.50 -31.33
N THR A 517 8.50 -10.75 -31.78
CA THR A 517 8.46 -9.28 -31.69
C THR A 517 7.15 -8.77 -31.10
N ARG A 518 7.19 -7.59 -30.47
CA ARG A 518 6.00 -6.90 -29.93
C ARG A 518 4.90 -6.73 -30.99
N TRP A 519 5.28 -6.36 -32.21
CA TRP A 519 4.37 -6.22 -33.36
C TRP A 519 3.65 -7.51 -33.72
N GLN A 520 4.40 -8.61 -33.81
CA GLN A 520 3.81 -9.90 -34.13
C GLN A 520 2.94 -10.43 -32.98
N LEU A 521 3.25 -10.07 -31.73
CA LEU A 521 2.38 -10.36 -30.58
C LEU A 521 1.04 -9.63 -30.72
N TYR A 522 1.04 -8.31 -30.94
CA TYR A 522 -0.21 -7.54 -31.11
C TYR A 522 -1.02 -8.00 -32.31
N ARG A 523 -0.38 -8.23 -33.46
CA ARG A 523 -1.04 -8.78 -34.65
C ARG A 523 -1.64 -10.16 -34.37
N SER A 524 -0.87 -11.06 -33.76
CA SER A 524 -1.35 -12.41 -33.43
C SER A 524 -2.49 -12.37 -32.40
N ALA A 525 -2.45 -11.45 -31.45
CA ALA A 525 -3.52 -11.21 -30.49
C ALA A 525 -4.78 -10.68 -31.19
N LEU A 526 -4.65 -9.74 -32.12
CA LEU A 526 -5.77 -9.20 -32.90
C LEU A 526 -6.41 -10.28 -33.80
N GLU A 527 -5.62 -11.09 -34.48
CA GLU A 527 -6.08 -12.25 -35.26
C GLU A 527 -6.77 -13.30 -34.38
N LEU A 528 -6.27 -13.51 -33.15
CA LEU A 528 -6.86 -14.39 -32.15
C LEU A 528 -8.24 -13.89 -31.73
N LEU A 529 -8.38 -12.59 -31.50
CA LEU A 529 -9.61 -11.93 -31.06
C LEU A 529 -10.67 -11.86 -32.17
N LEU A 530 -10.26 -11.51 -33.40
CA LEU A 530 -11.15 -11.28 -34.53
C LEU A 530 -11.45 -12.53 -35.37
N GLY A 531 -10.50 -13.46 -35.51
CA GLY A 531 -10.52 -14.41 -36.64
C GLY A 531 -11.21 -15.75 -36.46
N HIS A 532 -11.60 -16.15 -35.26
CA HIS A 532 -12.05 -17.55 -35.04
C HIS A 532 -13.40 -17.73 -34.35
N ARG A 533 -14.02 -16.65 -33.85
CA ARG A 533 -15.32 -16.71 -33.13
C ARG A 533 -16.49 -17.21 -33.97
N ASP A 534 -16.47 -17.03 -35.30
CA ASP A 534 -17.61 -17.36 -36.17
C ASP A 534 -17.56 -18.76 -36.81
N ARG A 535 -16.37 -19.33 -37.06
CA ARG A 535 -16.25 -20.61 -37.80
C ARG A 535 -16.50 -21.87 -36.96
N ARG A 536 -16.31 -21.83 -35.63
CA ARG A 536 -16.33 -23.04 -34.79
C ARG A 536 -17.65 -23.33 -34.09
N ARG A 537 -18.53 -22.34 -33.87
CA ARG A 537 -19.75 -22.56 -33.07
C ARG A 537 -20.91 -23.26 -33.79
N ARG A 538 -20.93 -23.43 -35.12
CA ARG A 538 -22.07 -24.05 -35.89
C ARG A 538 -23.47 -23.58 -35.41
N ILE A 539 -23.57 -22.41 -34.80
CA ILE A 539 -24.82 -21.79 -34.38
C ILE A 539 -25.16 -20.79 -35.47
N GLY A 540 -26.30 -21.00 -36.14
CA GLY A 540 -26.76 -20.14 -37.23
C GLY A 540 -26.72 -18.67 -36.82
N ASN A 541 -26.19 -17.83 -37.71
CA ASN A 541 -25.87 -16.43 -37.50
C ASN A 541 -27.16 -15.61 -37.22
N PRO A 542 -27.54 -15.32 -35.96
CA PRO A 542 -28.85 -14.73 -35.66
C PRO A 542 -28.92 -13.26 -36.12
N GLU A 543 -27.77 -12.61 -36.27
CA GLU A 543 -27.61 -11.24 -36.75
C GLU A 543 -27.36 -11.18 -38.26
N GLY A 544 -27.22 -12.29 -38.99
CA GLY A 544 -27.03 -12.31 -40.45
C GLY A 544 -25.82 -11.53 -40.99
N ILE A 545 -24.85 -11.19 -40.13
CA ILE A 545 -23.62 -10.46 -40.46
C ILE A 545 -22.42 -11.41 -40.35
N GLU A 546 -21.66 -11.51 -41.42
CA GLU A 546 -20.38 -12.22 -41.52
C GLU A 546 -19.30 -11.21 -41.90
N LEU A 547 -18.51 -10.81 -40.91
CA LEU A 547 -17.30 -10.01 -41.12
C LEU A 547 -16.09 -10.93 -41.13
N ASP A 548 -15.19 -10.73 -42.08
CA ASP A 548 -13.85 -11.30 -41.96
C ASP A 548 -12.97 -10.44 -41.04
N VAL A 549 -11.75 -10.93 -40.76
CA VAL A 549 -10.79 -10.23 -39.89
C VAL A 549 -10.45 -8.86 -40.44
N GLU A 550 -10.29 -8.73 -41.75
CA GLU A 550 -9.87 -7.48 -42.39
C GLU A 550 -10.99 -6.44 -42.30
N GLU A 551 -12.22 -6.84 -42.61
CA GLU A 551 -13.39 -5.96 -42.49
C GLU A 551 -13.64 -5.51 -41.05
N SER A 552 -13.50 -6.41 -40.09
CA SER A 552 -13.61 -6.05 -38.67
C SER A 552 -12.51 -5.09 -38.26
N THR A 553 -11.28 -5.32 -38.74
CA THR A 553 -10.13 -4.46 -38.46
C THR A 553 -10.37 -3.05 -39.01
N GLN A 554 -10.80 -2.90 -40.27
CA GLN A 554 -11.07 -1.59 -40.88
C GLN A 554 -12.15 -0.78 -40.15
N LEU A 555 -13.22 -1.44 -39.70
CA LEU A 555 -14.27 -0.76 -38.92
C LEU A 555 -13.74 -0.28 -37.56
N LEU A 556 -12.89 -1.08 -36.90
CA LEU A 556 -12.29 -0.72 -35.61
C LEU A 556 -11.20 0.36 -35.76
N GLN A 557 -10.41 0.32 -36.83
CA GLN A 557 -9.42 1.34 -37.19
C GLN A 557 -10.06 2.74 -37.28
N ARG A 558 -11.21 2.84 -37.95
CA ARG A 558 -11.96 4.11 -38.09
C ARG A 558 -12.46 4.67 -36.76
N ILE A 559 -12.78 3.82 -35.80
CA ILE A 559 -13.15 4.25 -34.44
C ILE A 559 -11.88 4.65 -33.66
N ALA A 560 -10.83 3.84 -33.74
CA ALA A 560 -9.58 4.03 -32.99
C ALA A 560 -8.88 5.35 -33.36
N VAL A 561 -8.73 5.66 -34.65
CA VAL A 561 -8.09 6.92 -35.10
C VAL A 561 -8.87 8.15 -34.65
N TRP A 562 -10.20 8.08 -34.64
CA TRP A 562 -11.04 9.18 -34.18
C TRP A 562 -10.87 9.40 -32.67
N LEU A 563 -10.83 8.33 -31.88
CA LEU A 563 -10.58 8.43 -30.43
C LEU A 563 -9.22 9.06 -30.12
N VAL A 564 -8.15 8.65 -30.81
CA VAL A 564 -6.82 9.24 -30.64
C VAL A 564 -6.82 10.74 -30.99
N ARG A 565 -7.44 11.12 -32.12
CA ARG A 565 -7.53 12.53 -32.56
C ARG A 565 -8.30 13.42 -31.59
N GLU A 566 -9.34 12.91 -30.95
CA GLU A 566 -10.15 13.66 -29.99
C GLU A 566 -9.60 13.56 -28.55
N GLY A 567 -8.51 12.81 -28.32
CA GLY A 567 -7.99 12.55 -26.98
C GLY A 567 -8.97 11.77 -26.09
N GLN A 568 -9.83 10.95 -26.68
CA GLN A 568 -10.88 10.18 -25.99
C GLN A 568 -10.53 8.69 -25.87
N SER A 569 -11.05 8.04 -24.82
CA SER A 569 -10.89 6.60 -24.57
C SER A 569 -12.23 5.83 -24.63
N GLU A 570 -13.35 6.53 -24.47
CA GLU A 570 -14.71 5.99 -24.53
C GLU A 570 -15.57 6.80 -25.51
N PHE A 571 -16.66 6.20 -25.98
CA PHE A 571 -17.57 6.80 -26.94
C PHE A 571 -19.01 6.30 -26.80
N THR A 572 -19.97 7.18 -27.05
CA THR A 572 -21.40 6.86 -27.01
C THR A 572 -21.84 6.04 -28.23
N ARG A 573 -23.00 5.39 -28.13
CA ARG A 573 -23.66 4.75 -29.29
C ARG A 573 -23.81 5.69 -30.48
N GLY A 574 -24.20 6.94 -30.23
CA GLY A 574 -24.34 7.93 -31.30
C GLY A 574 -23.02 8.22 -32.02
N GLN A 575 -21.91 8.33 -31.27
CA GLN A 575 -20.57 8.49 -31.85
C GLN A 575 -20.14 7.25 -32.65
N ALA A 576 -20.35 6.05 -32.08
CA ALA A 576 -20.05 4.78 -32.73
C ALA A 576 -20.75 4.66 -34.10
N LEU A 577 -22.06 4.91 -34.14
CA LEU A 577 -22.87 4.82 -35.35
C LEU A 577 -22.44 5.84 -36.41
N ARG A 578 -22.01 7.04 -35.99
CA ARG A 578 -21.47 8.04 -36.92
C ARG A 578 -20.16 7.59 -37.57
N GLN A 579 -19.22 7.06 -36.79
CA GLN A 579 -17.94 6.59 -37.34
C GLN A 579 -18.12 5.34 -38.20
N LEU A 580 -18.94 4.38 -37.75
CA LEU A 580 -19.29 3.20 -38.54
C LEU A 580 -20.04 3.59 -39.83
N GLY A 581 -20.96 4.55 -39.77
CA GLY A 581 -21.65 5.06 -40.96
C GLY A 581 -20.70 5.64 -42.00
N ARG A 582 -19.64 6.35 -41.56
CA ARG A 582 -18.58 6.85 -42.44
C ARG A 582 -17.75 5.71 -43.04
N ALA A 583 -17.34 4.74 -42.23
CA ALA A 583 -16.57 3.58 -42.68
C ALA A 583 -17.36 2.74 -43.71
N LEU A 584 -18.64 2.48 -43.43
CA LEU A 584 -19.52 1.67 -44.27
C LEU A 584 -19.84 2.30 -45.63
N ALA A 585 -19.60 3.60 -45.81
CA ALA A 585 -19.74 4.24 -47.12
C ALA A 585 -18.79 3.63 -48.17
N GLY A 586 -17.63 3.11 -47.74
CA GLY A 586 -16.63 2.44 -48.59
C GLY A 586 -16.70 0.91 -48.60
N MET A 587 -17.58 0.28 -47.82
CA MET A 587 -17.62 -1.18 -47.63
C MET A 587 -18.95 -1.79 -48.11
N ASP A 588 -19.16 -1.87 -49.43
CA ASP A 588 -20.43 -2.32 -50.02
C ASP A 588 -20.90 -3.70 -49.55
N ARG A 589 -19.97 -4.66 -49.41
CA ARG A 589 -20.27 -6.01 -48.92
C ARG A 589 -20.81 -6.00 -47.50
N VAL A 590 -20.22 -5.20 -46.62
CA VAL A 590 -20.63 -5.10 -45.21
C VAL A 590 -21.92 -4.30 -45.08
N ARG A 591 -22.05 -3.20 -45.83
CA ARG A 591 -23.25 -2.35 -45.88
C ARG A 591 -24.49 -3.13 -46.33
N ALA A 592 -24.34 -4.10 -47.24
CA ALA A 592 -25.43 -4.96 -47.70
C ALA A 592 -25.97 -5.91 -46.60
N GLN A 593 -25.19 -6.17 -45.55
CA GLN A 593 -25.55 -7.11 -44.48
C GLN A 593 -26.39 -6.45 -43.38
N GLY A 594 -26.30 -5.12 -43.21
CA GLY A 594 -27.14 -4.38 -42.28
C GLY A 594 -26.73 -2.92 -42.08
N PRO A 595 -27.58 -2.12 -41.39
CA PRO A 595 -27.26 -0.77 -41.00
C PRO A 595 -26.19 -0.74 -39.88
N PRO A 596 -25.54 0.41 -39.62
CA PRO A 596 -24.46 0.55 -38.65
C PRO A 596 -24.79 0.01 -37.25
N GLU A 597 -26.07 0.03 -36.84
CA GLU A 597 -26.53 -0.48 -35.55
C GLU A 597 -26.32 -1.98 -35.42
N ARG A 598 -26.64 -2.76 -36.46
CA ARG A 598 -26.45 -4.22 -36.42
C ARG A 598 -24.96 -4.57 -36.45
N ILE A 599 -24.16 -3.78 -37.18
CA ILE A 599 -22.71 -3.98 -37.28
C ILE A 599 -22.02 -3.62 -35.96
N LEU A 600 -22.46 -2.56 -35.28
CA LEU A 600 -21.99 -2.23 -33.94
C LEU A 600 -22.31 -3.36 -32.95
N THR A 601 -23.55 -3.85 -32.95
CA THR A 601 -23.95 -4.99 -32.12
C THR A 601 -23.10 -6.22 -32.41
N HIS A 602 -22.84 -6.50 -33.69
CA HIS A 602 -21.96 -7.59 -34.10
C HIS A 602 -20.53 -7.41 -33.57
N LEU A 603 -19.92 -6.22 -33.73
CA LEU A 603 -18.59 -5.94 -33.21
C LEU A 603 -18.51 -6.06 -31.68
N LEU A 604 -19.52 -5.60 -30.94
CA LEU A 604 -19.58 -5.73 -29.48
C LEU A 604 -19.71 -7.20 -29.03
N ASN A 605 -20.55 -7.96 -29.71
CA ASN A 605 -20.80 -9.36 -29.38
C ASN A 605 -19.68 -10.30 -29.85
N ARG A 606 -18.94 -9.92 -30.91
CA ARG A 606 -18.07 -10.83 -31.67
C ARG A 606 -16.64 -10.37 -31.84
N SER A 607 -16.29 -9.08 -31.82
CA SER A 607 -14.87 -8.69 -31.99
C SER A 607 -14.00 -9.00 -30.77
N GLY A 608 -14.60 -8.96 -29.57
CA GLY A 608 -13.87 -9.07 -28.31
C GLY A 608 -12.95 -7.88 -28.02
N LEU A 609 -12.88 -6.89 -28.92
CA LEU A 609 -12.03 -5.69 -28.85
C LEU A 609 -12.78 -4.46 -28.36
N LEU A 610 -14.10 -4.45 -28.54
CA LEU A 610 -14.98 -3.42 -27.99
C LEU A 610 -15.83 -4.03 -26.88
N GLN A 611 -16.02 -3.26 -25.82
CA GLN A 611 -16.91 -3.62 -24.72
C GLN A 611 -17.93 -2.52 -24.45
N GLU A 612 -19.14 -2.92 -24.10
CA GLU A 612 -20.19 -2.04 -23.60
C GLU A 612 -20.03 -1.89 -22.08
N ARG A 613 -20.00 -0.65 -21.61
CA ARG A 613 -20.07 -0.28 -20.19
C ARG A 613 -21.53 0.05 -19.82
N ALA A 614 -21.78 0.36 -18.55
CA ALA A 614 -23.11 0.80 -18.12
C ALA A 614 -23.53 2.10 -18.86
N ASP A 615 -24.82 2.21 -19.20
CA ASP A 615 -25.48 3.29 -19.96
C ASP A 615 -25.00 3.54 -21.41
N ALA A 616 -24.88 2.48 -22.23
CA ALA A 616 -24.70 2.59 -23.70
C ALA A 616 -23.46 3.40 -24.16
N THR A 617 -22.40 3.34 -23.35
CA THR A 617 -21.06 3.82 -23.65
C THR A 617 -20.14 2.65 -23.99
N TYR A 618 -19.24 2.86 -24.93
CA TYR A 618 -18.37 1.83 -25.51
C TYR A 618 -16.92 2.25 -25.42
N GLN A 619 -16.02 1.28 -25.34
CA GLN A 619 -14.58 1.52 -25.36
C GLN A 619 -13.84 0.34 -25.95
N PHE A 620 -12.58 0.57 -26.32
CA PHE A 620 -11.66 -0.53 -26.52
C PHE A 620 -11.38 -1.22 -25.18
N ILE A 621 -11.21 -2.54 -25.23
CA ILE A 621 -10.82 -3.35 -24.07
C ILE A 621 -9.49 -2.87 -23.47
N HIS A 622 -8.57 -2.38 -24.30
CA HIS A 622 -7.34 -1.74 -23.87
C HIS A 622 -6.93 -0.62 -24.83
N ARG A 623 -6.29 0.42 -24.27
CA ARG A 623 -5.74 1.54 -25.05
C ARG A 623 -4.65 1.09 -26.03
N THR A 624 -3.78 0.15 -25.68
CA THR A 624 -2.77 -0.37 -26.63
C THR A 624 -3.37 -0.94 -27.92
N PHE A 625 -4.55 -1.59 -27.86
CA PHE A 625 -5.22 -2.06 -29.08
C PHE A 625 -5.83 -0.90 -29.87
N GLN A 626 -6.35 0.12 -29.19
CA GLN A 626 -6.76 1.37 -29.81
C GLN A 626 -5.57 2.04 -30.50
N ASP A 627 -4.45 2.23 -29.82
CA ASP A 627 -3.25 2.87 -30.35
C ASP A 627 -2.68 2.09 -31.54
N TYR A 628 -2.66 0.76 -31.47
CA TYR A 628 -2.22 -0.11 -32.57
C TYR A 628 -3.13 0.03 -33.81
N LEU A 629 -4.45 0.02 -33.63
CA LEU A 629 -5.41 0.17 -34.73
C LEU A 629 -5.40 1.60 -35.30
N ALA A 630 -5.24 2.61 -34.46
CA ALA A 630 -5.09 4.00 -34.89
C ALA A 630 -3.79 4.19 -35.69
N ALA A 631 -2.69 3.61 -35.23
CA ALA A 631 -1.41 3.62 -35.93
C ALA A 631 -1.52 2.96 -37.31
N LYS A 632 -2.16 1.78 -37.40
CA LYS A 632 -2.41 1.09 -38.68
C LYS A 632 -3.19 1.99 -39.65
N GLU A 633 -4.28 2.61 -39.18
CA GLU A 633 -5.10 3.52 -39.97
C GLU A 633 -4.32 4.75 -40.49
N LEU A 634 -3.54 5.39 -39.61
CA LEU A 634 -2.77 6.59 -39.97
C LEU A 634 -1.72 6.29 -41.04
N VAL A 635 -1.15 5.08 -41.03
CA VAL A 635 -0.21 4.64 -42.07
C VAL A 635 -0.96 4.32 -43.37
N GLU A 636 -2.06 3.59 -43.32
CA GLU A 636 -2.82 3.19 -44.52
C GLU A 636 -3.47 4.38 -45.26
N ASP A 637 -3.90 5.41 -44.54
CA ASP A 637 -4.48 6.65 -45.10
C ASP A 637 -3.41 7.72 -45.45
N ASP A 638 -2.11 7.40 -45.40
CA ASP A 638 -0.98 8.31 -45.72
C ASP A 638 -0.94 9.59 -44.84
N HIS A 639 -1.25 9.43 -43.55
CA HIS A 639 -1.27 10.50 -42.55
C HIS A 639 0.01 10.59 -41.69
N LEU A 640 1.16 10.18 -42.23
CA LEU A 640 2.45 10.26 -41.51
C LEU A 640 2.80 11.69 -41.05
N ASN A 641 2.44 12.71 -41.83
CA ASN A 641 2.66 14.11 -41.46
C ASN A 641 1.83 14.54 -40.23
N GLU A 642 0.72 13.86 -39.94
CA GLU A 642 -0.06 14.09 -38.72
C GLU A 642 0.65 13.48 -37.52
N LEU A 643 1.14 12.24 -37.63
CA LEU A 643 1.96 11.60 -36.60
C LEU A 643 3.18 12.45 -36.23
N LEU A 644 3.87 13.01 -37.23
CA LEU A 644 5.03 13.89 -37.01
C LEU A 644 4.67 15.21 -36.32
N ARG A 645 3.50 15.78 -36.57
CA ARG A 645 3.04 17.03 -35.91
C ARG A 645 2.76 16.84 -34.43
N HIS A 646 2.35 15.63 -34.04
CA HIS A 646 2.02 15.28 -32.66
C HIS A 646 3.14 14.45 -31.99
N ALA A 647 4.31 14.30 -32.61
CA ALA A 647 5.39 13.45 -32.09
C ALA A 647 5.99 13.98 -30.76
N ASP A 648 5.91 15.29 -30.53
CA ASP A 648 6.28 15.92 -29.25
C ASP A 648 5.25 15.66 -28.14
N GLU A 649 4.03 15.23 -28.50
CA GLU A 649 2.96 14.95 -27.54
C GLU A 649 3.07 13.50 -27.03
N GLU A 650 3.29 13.34 -25.72
CA GLU A 650 3.39 12.05 -25.05
C GLU A 650 2.26 11.05 -25.40
N PRO A 651 0.97 11.43 -25.47
CA PRO A 651 -0.11 10.48 -25.80
C PRO A 651 0.03 9.82 -27.18
N TRP A 652 0.83 10.41 -28.08
CA TRP A 652 1.03 9.96 -29.45
C TRP A 652 2.33 9.18 -29.64
N GLN A 653 3.29 9.24 -28.71
CA GLN A 653 4.58 8.55 -28.85
C GLN A 653 4.41 7.04 -29.03
N ASP A 654 3.51 6.43 -28.25
CA ASP A 654 3.13 5.02 -28.41
C ASP A 654 2.54 4.76 -29.82
N VAL A 655 1.66 5.64 -30.30
CA VAL A 655 1.03 5.53 -31.62
C VAL A 655 2.09 5.65 -32.74
N VAL A 656 3.06 6.55 -32.59
CA VAL A 656 4.17 6.74 -33.54
C VAL A 656 5.06 5.49 -33.58
N LEU A 657 5.41 4.94 -32.42
CA LEU A 657 6.18 3.70 -32.35
C LEU A 657 5.40 2.54 -32.98
N LEU A 658 4.09 2.46 -32.76
CA LEU A 658 3.20 1.48 -33.39
C LEU A 658 3.04 1.69 -34.90
N ALA A 659 3.07 2.93 -35.37
CA ALA A 659 3.01 3.23 -36.79
C ALA A 659 4.25 2.72 -37.53
N ALA A 660 5.43 2.78 -36.92
CA ALA A 660 6.66 2.27 -37.52
C ALA A 660 6.57 0.76 -37.87
N GLY A 661 5.86 -0.02 -37.05
CA GLY A 661 5.60 -1.45 -37.32
C GLY A 661 4.64 -1.71 -38.49
N HIS A 662 3.81 -0.73 -38.85
CA HIS A 662 2.87 -0.79 -39.97
C HIS A 662 3.42 -0.20 -41.26
N CYS A 663 4.44 0.67 -41.17
CA CYS A 663 5.03 1.34 -42.31
C CYS A 663 5.67 0.37 -43.32
N GLY A 664 5.39 0.61 -44.60
CA GLY A 664 6.18 0.07 -45.70
C GLY A 664 7.58 0.68 -45.77
N ARG A 665 8.42 0.16 -46.67
CA ARG A 665 9.83 0.57 -46.82
C ARG A 665 10.05 2.08 -47.03
N ARG A 666 9.13 2.75 -47.74
CA ARG A 666 9.21 4.18 -48.04
C ARG A 666 8.66 5.03 -46.89
N GLU A 667 7.50 4.65 -46.38
CA GLU A 667 6.82 5.31 -45.26
C GLU A 667 7.71 5.32 -44.00
N LEU A 668 8.38 4.21 -43.70
CA LEU A 668 9.24 4.11 -42.53
C LEU A 668 10.44 5.05 -42.63
N ALA A 669 11.02 5.21 -43.83
CA ALA A 669 12.09 6.17 -44.06
C ALA A 669 11.58 7.61 -43.82
N VAL A 670 10.40 7.96 -44.35
CA VAL A 670 9.80 9.28 -44.15
C VAL A 670 9.50 9.56 -42.67
N LEU A 671 8.95 8.58 -41.94
CA LEU A 671 8.65 8.72 -40.52
C LEU A 671 9.94 8.93 -39.70
N VAL A 672 10.94 8.08 -39.90
CA VAL A 672 12.21 8.14 -39.17
C VAL A 672 12.98 9.44 -39.49
N GLU A 673 13.07 9.81 -40.76
CA GLU A 673 13.72 11.08 -41.16
C GLU A 673 12.95 12.29 -40.62
N GLY A 674 11.62 12.25 -40.65
CA GLY A 674 10.77 13.29 -40.10
C GLY A 674 10.92 13.48 -38.60
N LEU A 675 11.07 12.39 -37.83
CA LEU A 675 11.32 12.46 -36.39
C LEU A 675 12.70 13.04 -36.08
N LEU A 676 13.73 12.67 -36.85
CA LEU A 676 15.05 13.28 -36.73
C LEU A 676 15.01 14.77 -37.04
N ASP A 677 14.33 15.17 -38.12
CA ASP A 677 14.20 16.56 -38.55
C ASP A 677 13.38 17.39 -37.56
N ALA A 678 12.32 16.83 -36.98
CA ALA A 678 11.55 17.44 -35.90
C ALA A 678 12.43 17.67 -34.65
N GLY A 679 13.24 16.68 -34.26
CA GLY A 679 14.17 16.83 -33.15
C GLY A 679 15.22 17.93 -33.37
N LEU A 680 15.61 18.18 -34.62
CA LEU A 680 16.53 19.27 -34.98
C LEU A 680 15.90 20.68 -34.87
N THR A 681 14.57 20.78 -34.71
CA THR A 681 13.91 22.07 -34.44
C THR A 681 14.07 22.52 -32.99
N HIS A 682 14.38 21.58 -32.10
CA HIS A 682 14.66 21.83 -30.68
C HIS A 682 16.15 22.07 -30.42
N GLU A 683 16.46 22.82 -29.37
CA GLU A 683 17.84 23.12 -28.98
C GLU A 683 18.62 21.84 -28.62
N GLU A 684 19.93 21.86 -28.87
CA GLU A 684 20.82 20.73 -28.56
C GLU A 684 20.87 20.48 -27.05
N GLY A 685 20.74 19.22 -26.64
CA GLY A 685 20.73 18.82 -25.22
C GLY A 685 19.36 18.92 -24.52
N THR A 686 18.30 19.35 -25.21
CA THR A 686 16.94 19.35 -24.64
C THR A 686 16.34 17.94 -24.56
N ILE A 687 15.45 17.72 -23.59
CA ILE A 687 14.77 16.44 -23.43
C ILE A 687 13.87 16.11 -24.63
N ASP A 688 13.23 17.11 -25.22
CA ASP A 688 12.35 16.95 -26.38
C ASP A 688 13.12 16.44 -27.60
N ARG A 689 14.32 17.01 -27.86
CA ARG A 689 15.22 16.53 -28.91
C ARG A 689 15.68 15.10 -28.65
N THR A 690 16.08 14.80 -27.42
CA THR A 690 16.52 13.46 -27.01
C THR A 690 15.39 12.44 -27.20
N GLY A 691 14.18 12.77 -26.76
CA GLY A 691 12.98 11.95 -26.91
C GLY A 691 12.67 11.62 -28.37
N LEU A 692 12.63 12.61 -29.25
CA LEU A 692 12.36 12.40 -30.67
C LEU A 692 13.44 11.57 -31.38
N HIS A 693 14.72 11.82 -31.07
CA HIS A 693 15.83 11.07 -31.68
C HIS A 693 15.91 9.63 -31.15
N VAL A 694 15.57 9.40 -29.88
CA VAL A 694 15.39 8.05 -29.31
C VAL A 694 14.20 7.35 -29.96
N LEU A 695 13.06 8.02 -30.12
CA LEU A 695 11.88 7.48 -30.79
C LEU A 695 12.20 7.07 -32.24
N ALA A 696 12.92 7.92 -32.98
CA ALA A 696 13.41 7.60 -34.32
C ALA A 696 14.32 6.35 -34.34
N ALA A 697 15.21 6.23 -33.35
CA ALA A 697 16.09 5.08 -33.20
C ALA A 697 15.32 3.79 -32.87
N LEU A 698 14.32 3.85 -31.99
CA LEU A 698 13.44 2.72 -31.68
C LEU A 698 12.64 2.26 -32.91
N CYS A 699 12.09 3.21 -33.68
CA CYS A 699 11.45 2.91 -34.96
C CYS A 699 12.40 2.21 -35.94
N ALA A 700 13.66 2.65 -36.00
CA ALA A 700 14.68 2.06 -36.87
C ALA A 700 15.18 0.68 -36.39
N GLN A 701 15.30 0.45 -35.08
CA GLN A 701 15.70 -0.85 -34.51
C GLN A 701 14.71 -1.96 -34.84
N HIS A 702 13.42 -1.64 -34.86
CA HIS A 702 12.37 -2.59 -35.19
C HIS A 702 12.08 -2.70 -36.70
N ALA A 703 12.82 -1.97 -37.55
CA ALA A 703 12.65 -1.97 -38.99
C ALA A 703 13.15 -3.27 -39.64
N ALA A 704 12.27 -4.01 -40.30
CA ALA A 704 12.66 -5.17 -41.11
C ALA A 704 13.61 -4.77 -42.27
N TRP A 705 13.47 -3.56 -42.80
CA TRP A 705 14.32 -3.00 -43.84
C TRP A 705 14.33 -1.47 -43.76
N LEU A 706 15.51 -0.86 -43.82
CA LEU A 706 15.71 0.59 -43.88
C LEU A 706 16.91 0.86 -44.80
N ASP A 707 16.86 1.94 -45.59
CA ASP A 707 17.96 2.31 -46.49
C ASP A 707 19.23 2.63 -45.71
N GLY A 708 20.41 2.34 -46.30
CA GLY A 708 21.69 2.55 -45.66
C GLY A 708 21.94 4.01 -45.29
N GLY A 709 21.51 4.97 -46.13
CA GLY A 709 21.65 6.40 -45.83
C GLY A 709 20.81 6.82 -44.62
N VAL A 710 19.58 6.30 -44.51
CA VAL A 710 18.69 6.58 -43.37
C VAL A 710 19.23 5.94 -42.09
N ARG A 711 19.76 4.70 -42.16
CA ARG A 711 20.40 4.05 -41.01
C ARG A 711 21.59 4.84 -40.50
N GLU A 712 22.44 5.34 -41.40
CA GLU A 712 23.58 6.19 -41.01
C GLU A 712 23.12 7.52 -40.40
N ARG A 713 22.05 8.13 -40.92
CA ARG A 713 21.46 9.34 -40.32
C ARG A 713 20.94 9.08 -38.91
N VAL A 714 20.20 7.98 -38.70
CA VAL A 714 19.74 7.57 -37.36
C VAL A 714 20.93 7.33 -36.45
N ARG A 715 21.90 6.54 -36.91
CA ARG A 715 23.12 6.23 -36.14
C ARG A 715 23.86 7.51 -35.75
N ALA A 716 23.99 8.48 -36.65
CA ALA A 716 24.62 9.77 -36.38
C ALA A 716 23.80 10.64 -35.42
N GLY A 717 22.47 10.69 -35.56
CA GLY A 717 21.56 11.40 -34.67
C GLY A 717 21.58 10.84 -33.26
N THR A 718 21.46 9.51 -33.13
CA THR A 718 21.57 8.80 -31.85
C THR A 718 22.94 9.00 -31.23
N ALA A 719 24.03 8.86 -32.00
CA ALA A 719 25.39 9.07 -31.49
C ALA A 719 25.63 10.49 -30.97
N ALA A 720 24.94 11.50 -31.52
CA ALA A 720 25.04 12.88 -31.07
C ALA A 720 24.40 13.13 -29.69
N LEU A 721 23.54 12.22 -29.21
CA LEU A 721 22.97 12.25 -27.86
C LEU A 721 23.95 11.77 -26.79
N PHE A 722 25.07 11.18 -27.18
CA PHE A 722 26.03 10.60 -26.24
C PHE A 722 27.27 11.50 -26.08
N PRO A 723 27.78 11.62 -24.83
CA PRO A 723 27.22 11.06 -23.60
C PRO A 723 26.06 11.88 -23.02
N PRO A 724 25.21 11.26 -22.19
CA PRO A 724 24.15 11.96 -21.46
C PRO A 724 24.71 13.11 -20.62
N THR A 725 23.98 14.22 -20.61
CA THR A 725 24.36 15.45 -19.89
C THR A 725 23.72 15.56 -18.51
N ASP A 726 22.59 14.89 -18.28
CA ASP A 726 21.81 14.91 -17.05
C ASP A 726 21.04 13.58 -16.85
N GLY A 727 20.43 13.42 -15.68
CA GLY A 727 19.67 12.22 -15.33
C GLY A 727 18.35 12.05 -16.09
N ASP A 728 17.67 13.14 -16.47
CA ASP A 728 16.41 13.03 -17.22
C ASP A 728 16.69 12.47 -18.64
N GLN A 729 17.85 12.79 -19.24
CA GLN A 729 18.32 12.14 -20.47
C GLN A 729 18.70 10.67 -20.28
N VAL A 730 19.25 10.28 -19.13
CA VAL A 730 19.58 8.87 -18.83
C VAL A 730 18.32 8.02 -18.91
N ASP A 731 17.22 8.48 -18.30
CA ASP A 731 15.93 7.76 -18.32
C ASP A 731 15.42 7.52 -19.75
N VAL A 732 15.48 8.55 -20.60
CA VAL A 732 15.02 8.45 -21.99
C VAL A 732 15.95 7.57 -22.83
N LEU A 733 17.27 7.70 -22.67
CA LEU A 733 18.26 6.91 -23.40
C LEU A 733 18.27 5.44 -22.97
N ALA A 734 17.98 5.13 -21.71
CA ALA A 734 17.83 3.77 -21.22
C ALA A 734 16.71 3.02 -21.97
N GLY A 735 15.72 3.75 -22.49
CA GLY A 735 14.66 3.20 -23.35
C GLY A 735 15.18 2.51 -24.63
N LEU A 736 16.39 2.82 -25.10
CA LEU A 736 17.04 2.13 -26.23
C LEU A 736 17.57 0.74 -25.86
N GLY A 737 17.65 0.39 -24.58
CA GLY A 737 18.19 -0.86 -24.08
C GLY A 737 19.65 -1.11 -24.50
N GLU A 738 19.98 -2.36 -24.83
CA GLU A 738 21.35 -2.77 -25.18
C GLU A 738 21.95 -2.00 -26.38
N ALA A 739 21.10 -1.47 -27.28
CA ALA A 739 21.56 -0.71 -28.44
C ALA A 739 22.24 0.62 -28.06
N ALA A 740 21.89 1.21 -26.91
CA ALA A 740 22.58 2.41 -26.41
C ALA A 740 24.06 2.15 -26.10
N LEU A 741 24.42 0.91 -25.73
CA LEU A 741 25.79 0.56 -25.33
C LEU A 741 26.81 0.77 -26.47
N GLU A 742 26.40 0.64 -27.75
CA GLU A 742 27.25 0.87 -28.92
C GLU A 742 27.71 2.33 -29.05
N PHE A 743 26.89 3.26 -28.55
CA PHE A 743 27.12 4.70 -28.69
C PHE A 743 27.89 5.29 -27.51
N LEU A 744 28.14 4.50 -26.46
CA LEU A 744 28.91 4.95 -25.32
C LEU A 744 30.31 5.37 -25.75
N PRO A 745 30.84 6.49 -25.21
CA PRO A 745 32.19 6.89 -25.50
C PRO A 745 33.18 5.86 -24.96
N ALA A 746 34.36 5.76 -25.58
CA ALA A 746 35.42 4.90 -25.07
C ALA A 746 35.85 5.36 -23.65
N PRO A 747 35.92 4.46 -22.66
CA PRO A 747 36.15 4.82 -21.25
C PRO A 747 37.38 5.72 -21.05
N GLY A 748 38.50 5.37 -21.68
CA GLY A 748 39.76 6.11 -21.53
C GLY A 748 39.83 7.48 -22.22
N ARG A 749 38.76 7.95 -22.90
CA ARG A 749 38.73 9.30 -23.52
C ARG A 749 38.36 10.41 -22.54
N ARG A 750 37.76 10.07 -21.40
CA ARG A 750 37.37 11.03 -20.36
C ARG A 750 38.22 10.86 -19.12
N ARG A 751 38.44 11.94 -18.38
CA ARG A 751 39.16 11.93 -17.10
C ARG A 751 38.15 11.77 -15.96
N PRO A 752 38.53 11.16 -14.83
CA PRO A 752 37.73 11.19 -13.61
C PRO A 752 37.34 12.63 -13.26
N GLY A 753 36.05 12.87 -13.00
CA GLY A 753 35.49 14.19 -12.73
C GLY A 753 35.05 15.01 -13.97
N ASP A 754 35.22 14.50 -15.19
CA ASP A 754 34.61 15.12 -16.37
C ASP A 754 33.07 15.03 -16.29
N HIS A 755 32.36 16.13 -16.58
CA HIS A 755 30.90 16.14 -16.65
C HIS A 755 30.38 15.03 -17.57
N GLY A 756 29.44 14.21 -17.06
CA GLY A 756 28.80 13.11 -17.80
C GLY A 756 29.41 11.71 -17.59
N VAL A 757 30.55 11.57 -16.88
CA VAL A 757 31.08 10.23 -16.53
C VAL A 757 30.12 9.47 -15.62
N GLU A 758 29.54 10.17 -14.64
CA GLU A 758 28.53 9.61 -13.73
C GLU A 758 27.25 9.21 -14.48
N HIS A 759 26.71 10.11 -15.31
CA HIS A 759 25.52 9.81 -16.12
C HIS A 759 25.71 8.63 -17.09
N VAL A 760 26.93 8.40 -17.59
CA VAL A 760 27.22 7.21 -18.39
C VAL A 760 27.21 5.94 -17.53
N ALA A 761 27.75 6.00 -16.31
CA ALA A 761 27.67 4.89 -15.37
C ALA A 761 26.20 4.58 -14.99
N ASP A 762 25.42 5.63 -14.72
CA ASP A 762 24.01 5.54 -14.40
C ASP A 762 23.21 4.97 -15.59
N LEU A 763 23.55 5.34 -16.83
CA LEU A 763 22.95 4.76 -18.03
C LEU A 763 23.31 3.27 -18.21
N ILE A 764 24.56 2.87 -17.97
CA ILE A 764 24.97 1.46 -18.02
C ILE A 764 24.19 0.65 -16.96
N ALA A 765 24.03 1.19 -15.76
CA ALA A 765 23.25 0.60 -14.69
C ALA A 765 21.76 0.49 -15.04
N ALA A 766 21.17 1.56 -15.58
CA ALA A 766 19.77 1.61 -15.99
C ALA A 766 19.45 0.65 -17.15
N ILE A 767 20.38 0.45 -18.09
CA ILE A 767 20.24 -0.57 -19.15
C ILE A 767 20.30 -1.98 -18.55
N GLY A 768 21.29 -2.22 -17.67
CA GLY A 768 21.44 -3.48 -16.96
C GLY A 768 21.64 -4.70 -17.89
N GLY A 769 21.43 -5.89 -17.34
CA GLY A 769 21.49 -7.14 -18.10
C GLY A 769 22.91 -7.62 -18.46
N ALA A 770 23.00 -8.79 -19.11
CA ALA A 770 24.28 -9.45 -19.42
C ALA A 770 25.14 -8.64 -20.41
N ALA A 771 24.51 -8.01 -21.41
CA ALA A 771 25.23 -7.24 -22.43
C ALA A 771 25.93 -5.99 -21.86
N ALA A 772 25.43 -5.42 -20.76
CA ALA A 772 26.03 -4.25 -20.12
C ALA A 772 27.20 -4.59 -19.19
N VAL A 773 27.36 -5.86 -18.77
CA VAL A 773 28.44 -6.29 -17.84
C VAL A 773 29.84 -5.94 -18.36
N PRO A 774 30.21 -6.21 -19.63
CA PRO A 774 31.53 -5.84 -20.15
C PRO A 774 31.76 -4.33 -20.17
N TYR A 775 30.71 -3.54 -20.37
CA TYR A 775 30.80 -2.08 -20.36
C TYR A 775 31.03 -1.57 -18.94
N ALA A 776 30.23 -2.03 -17.97
CA ALA A 776 30.43 -1.73 -16.55
C ALA A 776 31.87 -2.07 -16.09
N ALA A 777 32.37 -3.27 -16.44
CA ALA A 777 33.74 -3.67 -16.15
C ALA A 777 34.79 -2.75 -16.80
N SER A 778 34.61 -2.40 -18.08
CA SER A 778 35.55 -1.52 -18.80
C SER A 778 35.58 -0.08 -18.27
N TRP A 779 34.43 0.44 -17.86
CA TRP A 779 34.30 1.77 -17.27
C TRP A 779 34.88 1.81 -15.87
N LEU A 780 34.63 0.79 -15.06
CA LEU A 780 35.25 0.64 -13.74
C LEU A 780 36.77 0.57 -13.82
N LEU A 781 37.33 -0.12 -14.83
CA LEU A 781 38.78 -0.18 -15.06
C LEU A 781 39.40 1.18 -15.44
N ALA A 782 38.63 2.07 -16.09
CA ALA A 782 39.09 3.41 -16.46
C ALA A 782 38.82 4.44 -15.34
N HIS A 783 37.77 4.24 -14.56
CA HIS A 783 37.25 5.14 -13.54
C HIS A 783 36.93 4.36 -12.25
N HIS A 784 37.95 4.13 -11.43
CA HIS A 784 37.81 3.38 -10.17
C HIS A 784 36.87 4.05 -9.16
N ASP A 785 36.65 5.36 -9.29
CA ASP A 785 35.72 6.16 -8.49
C ASP A 785 34.24 5.74 -8.68
N LEU A 786 33.91 5.10 -9.81
CA LEU A 786 32.56 4.57 -10.06
C LEU A 786 32.25 3.26 -9.30
N GLY A 787 33.23 2.71 -8.57
CA GLY A 787 33.08 1.42 -7.89
C GLY A 787 31.90 1.35 -6.92
N MET A 788 31.62 2.45 -6.19
CA MET A 788 30.47 2.49 -5.29
C MET A 788 29.14 2.47 -6.07
N ARG A 789 29.02 3.30 -7.12
CA ARG A 789 27.80 3.37 -7.95
C ARG A 789 27.45 2.01 -8.54
N PHE A 790 28.41 1.35 -9.18
CA PHE A 790 28.20 0.02 -9.77
C PHE A 790 27.91 -1.06 -8.73
N ALA A 791 28.43 -0.93 -7.50
CA ALA A 791 28.17 -1.89 -6.44
C ALA A 791 26.73 -1.80 -5.89
N TYR A 792 26.14 -0.59 -5.85
CA TYR A 792 24.73 -0.42 -5.46
C TYR A 792 23.75 -0.95 -6.52
N GLU A 793 24.16 -1.00 -7.79
CA GLU A 793 23.29 -1.35 -8.91
C GLU A 793 23.28 -2.86 -9.26
N TRP A 794 23.75 -3.73 -8.37
CA TRP A 794 23.82 -5.19 -8.62
C TRP A 794 22.46 -5.82 -8.94
N GLU A 795 21.36 -5.20 -8.51
CA GLU A 795 19.99 -5.66 -8.79
C GLU A 795 19.65 -5.68 -10.29
N SER A 796 20.26 -4.78 -11.05
CA SER A 796 20.02 -4.57 -12.48
C SER A 796 20.78 -5.57 -13.38
N PHE A 797 21.67 -6.39 -12.82
CA PHE A 797 22.57 -7.28 -13.58
C PHE A 797 22.44 -8.77 -13.21
N PRO A 798 22.87 -9.69 -14.11
CA PRO A 798 22.97 -11.11 -13.80
C PRO A 798 23.88 -11.36 -12.59
N PRO A 799 23.38 -12.03 -11.52
CA PRO A 799 24.07 -12.11 -10.23
C PRO A 799 25.51 -12.63 -10.27
N GLU A 800 25.73 -13.77 -10.93
CA GLU A 800 27.02 -14.46 -10.93
C GLU A 800 28.05 -13.79 -11.85
N GLU A 801 27.65 -13.46 -13.08
CA GLU A 801 28.53 -12.84 -14.07
C GLU A 801 29.01 -11.46 -13.61
N TYR A 802 28.10 -10.64 -13.07
CA TYR A 802 28.43 -9.33 -12.54
C TYR A 802 29.32 -9.38 -11.30
N ALA A 803 29.13 -10.38 -10.43
CA ALA A 803 30.00 -10.57 -9.28
C ALA A 803 31.45 -10.85 -9.70
N ILE A 804 31.63 -11.69 -10.74
CA ILE A 804 32.95 -12.08 -11.24
C ILE A 804 33.62 -10.95 -12.02
N GLU A 805 32.88 -10.27 -12.90
CA GLU A 805 33.45 -9.31 -13.85
C GLU A 805 33.45 -7.87 -13.33
N VAL A 806 32.58 -7.48 -12.42
CA VAL A 806 32.49 -6.08 -11.97
C VAL A 806 32.81 -5.98 -10.48
N LEU A 807 32.01 -6.61 -9.62
CA LEU A 807 32.16 -6.45 -8.17
C LEU A 807 33.50 -6.95 -7.63
N ALA A 808 34.06 -8.04 -8.18
CA ALA A 808 35.38 -8.53 -7.81
C ALA A 808 36.52 -7.54 -8.14
N ARG A 809 36.25 -6.51 -8.94
CA ARG A 809 37.19 -5.43 -9.30
C ARG A 809 36.92 -4.13 -8.53
N CYS A 810 35.80 -4.04 -7.80
CA CYS A 810 35.48 -2.90 -6.96
C CYS A 810 36.27 -2.96 -5.64
N ASP A 811 36.61 -1.79 -5.09
CA ASP A 811 37.03 -1.69 -3.70
C ASP A 811 35.79 -1.75 -2.79
N LEU A 812 35.45 -2.97 -2.36
CA LEU A 812 34.30 -3.22 -1.48
C LEU A 812 34.63 -2.97 0.01
N ALA A 813 35.81 -2.42 0.31
CA ALA A 813 36.22 -2.18 1.69
C ALA A 813 35.37 -1.11 2.39
N ALA A 814 34.67 -0.24 1.66
CA ALA A 814 33.83 0.82 2.22
C ALA A 814 32.38 0.79 1.68
N VAL A 815 32.00 -0.24 0.91
CA VAL A 815 30.69 -0.29 0.24
C VAL A 815 29.77 -1.28 0.94
N PHE A 816 28.56 -0.83 1.27
CA PHE A 816 27.51 -1.69 1.81
C PHE A 816 26.85 -2.49 0.69
N LEU A 817 27.19 -3.77 0.57
CA LEU A 817 26.59 -4.62 -0.46
C LEU A 817 25.28 -5.22 0.05
N ILE A 818 24.19 -5.00 -0.70
CA ILE A 818 22.85 -5.50 -0.36
C ILE A 818 22.57 -6.78 -1.15
N VAL A 819 22.06 -7.80 -0.47
CA VAL A 819 21.71 -9.10 -1.06
C VAL A 819 20.24 -9.41 -0.76
N SER A 820 19.40 -9.27 -1.78
CA SER A 820 17.94 -9.41 -1.71
C SER A 820 17.40 -10.73 -2.28
N ASP A 821 18.24 -11.57 -2.92
CA ASP A 821 17.84 -12.87 -3.46
C ASP A 821 18.90 -13.98 -3.33
N ARG A 822 18.45 -15.23 -3.49
CA ARG A 822 19.28 -16.43 -3.28
C ARG A 822 20.37 -16.63 -4.34
N ARG A 823 20.19 -16.15 -5.57
CA ARG A 823 21.22 -16.22 -6.62
C ARG A 823 22.38 -15.28 -6.30
N ARG A 824 22.09 -14.07 -5.81
CA ARG A 824 23.11 -13.12 -5.30
C ARG A 824 23.81 -13.64 -4.06
N LEU A 825 23.07 -14.26 -3.13
CA LEU A 825 23.64 -14.93 -1.97
C LEU A 825 24.68 -15.99 -2.38
N ALA A 826 24.34 -16.83 -3.38
CA ALA A 826 25.27 -17.82 -3.92
C ALA A 826 26.48 -17.19 -4.64
N ALA A 827 26.29 -16.04 -5.29
CA ALA A 827 27.34 -15.33 -6.01
C ALA A 827 28.38 -14.66 -5.08
N LEU A 828 28.07 -14.45 -3.80
CA LEU A 828 29.03 -13.94 -2.80
C LEU A 828 30.32 -14.78 -2.72
N ARG A 829 30.29 -16.06 -3.12
CA ARG A 829 31.50 -16.90 -3.20
C ARG A 829 32.64 -16.26 -4.00
N HIS A 830 32.31 -15.42 -4.98
CA HIS A 830 33.28 -14.72 -5.83
C HIS A 830 33.88 -13.45 -5.20
N LEU A 831 33.34 -12.98 -4.06
CA LEU A 831 33.73 -11.73 -3.41
C LEU A 831 34.34 -12.02 -2.03
N PRO A 832 35.66 -12.28 -1.93
CA PRO A 832 36.30 -12.65 -0.65
C PRO A 832 36.53 -11.46 0.30
N ASP A 833 36.75 -10.26 -0.22
CA ASP A 833 37.24 -9.08 0.53
C ASP A 833 36.11 -8.16 1.05
N LEU A 834 34.89 -8.70 1.15
CA LEU A 834 33.73 -7.94 1.59
C LEU A 834 33.78 -7.60 3.09
N GLN A 835 33.64 -6.32 3.43
CA GLN A 835 33.63 -5.84 4.81
C GLN A 835 32.25 -5.44 5.32
N TYR A 836 31.37 -4.93 4.46
CA TYR A 836 30.04 -4.42 4.82
C TYR A 836 28.97 -5.15 4.01
N LEU A 837 28.08 -5.87 4.70
CA LEU A 837 27.08 -6.74 4.08
C LEU A 837 25.69 -6.54 4.70
N ARG A 838 24.67 -6.39 3.85
CA ARG A 838 23.25 -6.50 4.20
C ARG A 838 22.66 -7.73 3.56
N LEU A 839 22.05 -8.60 4.35
CA LEU A 839 21.26 -9.73 3.87
C LEU A 839 19.77 -9.45 4.11
N GLU A 840 19.01 -9.34 3.01
CA GLU A 840 17.56 -9.12 2.98
C GLU A 840 16.83 -10.28 2.27
N VAL A 841 17.46 -11.45 2.27
CA VAL A 841 16.98 -12.64 1.56
C VAL A 841 16.51 -13.69 2.55
N ASP A 842 15.29 -14.18 2.37
CA ASP A 842 14.80 -15.34 3.12
C ASP A 842 15.50 -16.63 2.65
N ALA A 843 16.46 -17.08 3.44
CA ALA A 843 17.26 -18.27 3.17
C ALA A 843 17.48 -19.08 4.47
N PRO A 844 17.55 -20.42 4.39
CA PRO A 844 17.82 -21.26 5.55
C PRO A 844 19.25 -21.06 6.07
N ASP A 845 19.44 -21.28 7.38
CA ASP A 845 20.69 -21.05 8.11
C ASP A 845 21.92 -21.72 7.45
N ALA A 846 21.75 -22.90 6.86
CA ALA A 846 22.81 -23.62 6.16
C ALA A 846 23.32 -22.91 4.89
N GLU A 847 22.44 -22.21 4.17
CA GLU A 847 22.80 -21.48 2.95
C GLU A 847 23.49 -20.17 3.28
N ILE A 848 22.99 -19.45 4.29
CA ILE A 848 23.65 -18.25 4.83
C ILE A 848 25.05 -18.61 5.31
N ARG A 849 25.18 -19.71 6.07
CA ARG A 849 26.49 -20.21 6.54
C ARG A 849 27.44 -20.49 5.39
N ALA A 850 26.98 -21.16 4.34
CA ALA A 850 27.80 -21.48 3.17
C ALA A 850 28.24 -20.21 2.41
N ALA A 851 27.38 -19.19 2.34
CA ALA A 851 27.70 -17.93 1.69
C ALA A 851 28.73 -17.09 2.47
N LEU A 852 28.69 -17.16 3.81
CA LEU A 852 29.62 -16.48 4.70
C LEU A 852 30.96 -17.23 4.87
N GLU A 853 31.04 -18.50 4.44
CA GLU A 853 32.24 -19.30 4.58
C GLU A 853 33.42 -18.72 3.77
N GLY A 854 34.55 -18.52 4.44
CA GLY A 854 35.74 -17.92 3.84
C GLY A 854 35.64 -16.40 3.63
N LYS A 855 34.59 -15.74 4.12
CA LYS A 855 34.42 -14.28 4.10
C LYS A 855 34.87 -13.64 5.40
N ARG A 856 35.11 -12.33 5.37
CA ARG A 856 35.60 -11.55 6.51
C ARG A 856 34.83 -10.23 6.71
N PRO A 857 33.49 -10.25 6.78
CA PRO A 857 32.73 -9.04 7.07
C PRO A 857 33.10 -8.51 8.45
N VAL A 858 33.20 -7.19 8.53
CA VAL A 858 33.36 -6.42 9.77
C VAL A 858 31.99 -5.93 10.24
N HIS A 859 31.09 -5.65 9.30
CA HIS A 859 29.75 -5.14 9.54
C HIS A 859 28.72 -6.01 8.79
N LEU A 860 27.80 -6.60 9.54
CA LEU A 860 26.74 -7.46 8.99
C LEU A 860 25.37 -6.99 9.49
N VAL A 861 24.44 -6.87 8.55
CA VAL A 861 23.02 -6.60 8.83
C VAL A 861 22.21 -7.77 8.29
N LEU A 862 21.38 -8.37 9.13
CA LEU A 862 20.37 -9.36 8.78
C LEU A 862 19.01 -8.71 8.95
N ASP A 863 18.21 -8.64 7.89
CA ASP A 863 16.92 -7.95 7.90
C ASP A 863 15.85 -8.78 7.18
N GLY A 864 14.70 -8.99 7.82
CA GLY A 864 13.55 -9.62 7.17
C GLY A 864 13.67 -11.13 6.91
N ILE A 865 14.60 -11.83 7.57
CA ILE A 865 14.88 -13.25 7.30
C ILE A 865 13.98 -14.15 8.16
N ALA A 866 12.83 -14.54 7.62
CA ALA A 866 11.81 -15.32 8.33
C ALA A 866 12.27 -16.76 8.66
N SER A 867 13.12 -17.35 7.81
CA SER A 867 13.65 -18.71 7.97
C SER A 867 14.83 -18.80 8.94
N LEU A 868 15.37 -17.66 9.42
CA LEU A 868 16.49 -17.62 10.35
C LEU A 868 16.04 -18.11 11.73
N THR A 869 16.49 -19.29 12.15
CA THR A 869 16.06 -19.87 13.44
C THR A 869 17.08 -19.72 14.56
N ASP A 870 18.37 -19.78 14.21
CA ASP A 870 19.50 -19.58 15.11
C ASP A 870 20.64 -18.78 14.44
N LEU A 871 21.63 -18.35 15.24
CA LEU A 871 22.76 -17.56 14.77
C LEU A 871 24.04 -18.37 14.53
N SER A 872 23.95 -19.70 14.51
CA SER A 872 25.11 -20.58 14.25
C SER A 872 25.67 -20.41 12.83
N CYS A 873 24.86 -19.87 11.90
CA CYS A 873 25.28 -19.50 10.56
C CYS A 873 26.37 -18.41 10.55
N LEU A 874 26.51 -17.63 11.62
CA LEU A 874 27.47 -16.52 11.75
C LEU A 874 28.85 -16.95 12.29
N LEU A 875 28.97 -18.17 12.82
CA LEU A 875 30.23 -18.68 13.38
C LEU A 875 31.45 -18.61 12.43
N PRO A 876 31.32 -18.80 11.11
CA PRO A 876 32.45 -18.64 10.18
C PRO A 876 33.08 -17.25 10.20
N VAL A 877 32.32 -16.20 10.53
CA VAL A 877 32.75 -14.80 10.51
C VAL A 877 32.99 -14.20 11.90
N ALA A 878 32.84 -15.01 12.95
CA ALA A 878 33.05 -14.63 14.34
C ALA A 878 34.37 -13.88 14.65
N PRO A 879 35.53 -14.20 14.01
CA PRO A 879 36.79 -13.52 14.30
C PRO A 879 36.93 -12.11 13.72
N THR A 880 36.07 -11.71 12.78
CA THR A 880 36.19 -10.42 12.07
C THR A 880 35.01 -9.50 12.30
N LEU A 881 33.85 -10.07 12.64
CA LEU A 881 32.62 -9.34 12.83
C LEU A 881 32.69 -8.45 14.08
N ARG A 882 32.57 -7.14 13.87
CA ARG A 882 32.59 -6.10 14.93
C ARG A 882 31.21 -5.49 15.15
N TYR A 883 30.44 -5.36 14.08
CA TYR A 883 29.08 -4.84 14.11
C TYR A 883 28.11 -5.87 13.56
N LEU A 884 27.04 -6.15 14.32
CA LEU A 884 25.96 -7.01 13.91
C LEU A 884 24.62 -6.33 14.20
N LYS A 885 23.80 -6.16 13.17
CA LYS A 885 22.39 -5.77 13.33
C LYS A 885 21.49 -6.91 12.85
N ILE A 886 20.48 -7.24 13.65
CA ILE A 886 19.46 -8.22 13.32
C ILE A 886 18.11 -7.55 13.53
N ASP A 887 17.35 -7.41 12.46
CA ASP A 887 16.08 -6.69 12.43
C ASP A 887 15.01 -7.53 11.73
N ASN A 888 13.76 -7.46 12.18
CA ASN A 888 12.62 -8.10 11.51
C ASN A 888 12.82 -9.59 11.14
N CYS A 889 13.43 -10.38 12.02
CA CYS A 889 13.65 -11.83 11.84
C CYS A 889 12.71 -12.65 12.76
N PRO A 890 11.41 -12.86 12.39
CA PRO A 890 10.41 -13.44 13.28
C PRO A 890 10.62 -14.93 13.62
N GLY A 891 11.42 -15.63 12.81
CA GLY A 891 11.78 -17.04 13.02
C GLY A 891 12.83 -17.26 14.10
N LEU A 892 13.56 -16.21 14.50
CA LEU A 892 14.70 -16.32 15.39
C LEU A 892 14.26 -16.71 16.80
N ARG A 893 14.82 -17.81 17.33
CA ARG A 893 14.50 -18.32 18.68
C ARG A 893 15.72 -18.55 19.54
N ASP A 894 16.89 -18.80 18.95
CA ASP A 894 18.13 -19.15 19.66
C ASP A 894 19.23 -18.13 19.38
N LEU A 895 19.79 -17.57 20.46
CA LEU A 895 20.86 -16.57 20.43
C LEU A 895 22.22 -17.12 20.90
N ALA A 896 22.30 -18.39 21.28
CA ALA A 896 23.49 -18.96 21.94
C ALA A 896 24.81 -18.74 21.20
N ALA A 897 24.76 -18.69 19.86
CA ALA A 897 25.94 -18.45 19.02
C ALA A 897 26.54 -17.05 19.16
N LEU A 898 25.82 -16.05 19.70
CA LEU A 898 26.36 -14.71 19.97
C LEU A 898 27.57 -14.75 20.92
N ARG A 899 27.60 -15.69 21.87
CA ARG A 899 28.73 -15.86 22.81
C ARG A 899 30.05 -16.16 22.10
N GLU A 900 29.96 -16.82 20.95
CA GLU A 900 31.11 -17.25 20.17
C GLU A 900 31.65 -16.11 19.28
N LEU A 901 30.90 -15.01 19.12
CA LEU A 901 31.29 -13.81 18.36
C LEU A 901 32.25 -12.92 19.16
N THR A 902 33.44 -13.45 19.46
CA THR A 902 34.43 -12.84 20.37
C THR A 902 34.95 -11.46 19.96
N SER A 903 34.82 -11.07 18.69
CA SER A 903 35.27 -9.76 18.18
C SER A 903 34.15 -8.72 18.07
N LEU A 904 32.91 -9.10 18.43
CA LEU A 904 31.75 -8.23 18.32
C LEU A 904 31.78 -7.12 19.38
N THR A 905 31.77 -5.87 18.93
CA THR A 905 31.78 -4.67 19.78
C THR A 905 30.44 -3.98 19.84
N THR A 906 29.65 -4.08 18.76
CA THR A 906 28.34 -3.43 18.62
C THR A 906 27.30 -4.45 18.16
N LEU A 907 26.19 -4.52 18.89
CA LEU A 907 25.07 -5.42 18.60
C LEU A 907 23.76 -4.63 18.62
N CYS A 908 23.02 -4.68 17.52
CA CYS A 908 21.65 -4.17 17.42
C CYS A 908 20.69 -5.35 17.20
N LEU A 909 19.72 -5.55 18.07
CA LEU A 909 18.86 -6.73 18.06
C LEU A 909 17.39 -6.36 18.25
N ASP A 910 16.56 -6.69 17.26
CA ASP A 910 15.10 -6.66 17.39
C ASP A 910 14.59 -7.91 18.11
N LEU A 911 13.89 -7.67 19.22
CA LEU A 911 13.33 -8.68 20.10
C LEU A 911 11.84 -8.92 19.87
N SER A 912 11.22 -8.29 18.87
CA SER A 912 9.78 -8.35 18.62
C SER A 912 9.26 -9.78 18.43
N GLY A 913 10.08 -10.68 17.86
CA GLY A 913 9.77 -12.09 17.62
C GLY A 913 10.19 -13.07 18.74
N LEU A 914 10.99 -12.64 19.72
CA LEU A 914 11.64 -13.52 20.68
C LEU A 914 10.81 -13.75 21.98
N PRO A 915 10.69 -14.99 22.47
CA PRO A 915 9.96 -15.29 23.70
C PRO A 915 10.85 -15.01 24.92
N THR A 916 10.60 -13.89 25.61
CA THR A 916 11.14 -13.49 26.93
C THR A 916 12.55 -12.87 26.93
N THR A 917 12.66 -11.66 27.49
CA THR A 917 13.87 -10.81 27.53
C THR A 917 14.92 -11.24 28.57
N GLN A 918 14.53 -12.01 29.60
CA GLN A 918 15.42 -12.42 30.69
C GLN A 918 16.54 -13.40 30.27
N ALA A 919 16.48 -13.98 29.06
CA ALA A 919 17.46 -14.96 28.57
C ALA A 919 18.66 -14.36 27.82
N ILE A 920 18.62 -13.07 27.44
CA ILE A 920 19.59 -12.49 26.48
C ILE A 920 21.02 -12.43 27.04
N ALA A 921 21.22 -12.04 28.30
CA ALA A 921 22.58 -11.82 28.81
C ALA A 921 23.42 -13.07 28.96
N ALA A 922 22.79 -14.25 29.02
CA ALA A 922 23.55 -15.48 29.01
C ALA A 922 24.35 -15.55 27.70
N ASP A 923 23.75 -15.10 26.59
CA ASP A 923 24.23 -15.33 25.24
C ASP A 923 25.03 -14.17 24.62
N LEU A 924 25.16 -13.04 25.31
CA LEU A 924 25.91 -11.88 24.78
C LEU A 924 27.44 -12.11 24.75
N PRO A 925 28.17 -11.51 23.77
CA PRO A 925 29.62 -11.59 23.70
C PRO A 925 30.31 -10.75 24.78
N ALA A 926 31.40 -11.28 25.35
CA ALA A 926 32.10 -10.65 26.48
C ALA A 926 32.78 -9.30 26.17
N ALA A 927 33.05 -8.99 24.91
CA ALA A 927 33.73 -7.76 24.47
C ALA A 927 32.76 -6.66 23.98
N LEU A 928 31.45 -6.84 24.20
CA LEU A 928 30.42 -5.93 23.72
C LEU A 928 30.46 -4.59 24.47
N GLY A 929 30.77 -3.52 23.74
CA GLY A 929 30.80 -2.15 24.26
C GLY A 929 29.52 -1.36 23.97
N SER A 930 28.81 -1.69 22.89
CA SER A 930 27.56 -1.02 22.50
C SER A 930 26.45 -2.05 22.24
N LEU A 931 25.29 -1.82 22.86
CA LEU A 931 24.13 -2.71 22.78
C LEU A 931 22.86 -1.90 22.51
N GLU A 932 22.19 -2.20 21.40
CA GLU A 932 20.88 -1.68 21.05
C GLU A 932 19.85 -2.82 21.03
N LEU A 933 18.78 -2.66 21.81
CA LEU A 933 17.67 -3.61 21.89
C LEU A 933 16.38 -2.91 21.45
N THR A 934 15.79 -3.39 20.36
CA THR A 934 14.51 -2.89 19.84
C THR A 934 13.40 -3.92 20.02
N GLY A 935 12.14 -3.48 19.92
CA GLY A 935 10.99 -4.38 20.10
C GLY A 935 10.85 -4.96 21.52
N LEU A 936 11.54 -4.37 22.50
CA LEU A 936 11.65 -4.90 23.85
C LEU A 936 10.25 -4.97 24.52
N ALA A 937 9.88 -6.15 25.02
CA ALA A 937 8.63 -6.37 25.73
C ALA A 937 8.69 -5.98 27.22
N ALA A 938 9.90 -5.92 27.78
CA ALA A 938 10.15 -5.54 29.16
C ALA A 938 9.80 -4.07 29.39
N ASP A 939 9.23 -3.77 30.56
CA ASP A 939 8.92 -2.43 31.03
C ASP A 939 9.84 -1.99 32.19
N ARG A 940 10.87 -2.79 32.50
CA ARG A 940 11.88 -2.53 33.54
C ARG A 940 13.29 -2.84 33.03
N LEU A 941 14.25 -2.02 33.40
CA LEU A 941 15.67 -2.27 33.11
C LEU A 941 16.18 -3.51 33.87
N SER A 942 15.65 -3.81 35.05
CA SER A 942 16.00 -5.02 35.81
C SER A 942 15.58 -6.33 35.15
N ASP A 943 14.64 -6.27 34.19
CA ASP A 943 14.24 -7.44 33.38
C ASP A 943 15.20 -7.71 32.22
N ILE A 944 16.13 -6.78 31.97
CA ILE A 944 17.24 -6.93 31.04
C ILE A 944 18.43 -7.38 31.87
N ALA A 945 18.96 -8.55 31.56
CA ALA A 945 20.10 -9.04 32.30
C ALA A 945 21.34 -8.17 31.97
N PRO A 946 22.08 -7.70 33.00
CA PRO A 946 23.11 -6.69 32.85
C PRO A 946 24.36 -7.23 32.15
N HIS A 947 25.00 -6.40 31.34
CA HIS A 947 26.27 -6.72 30.69
C HIS A 947 27.34 -5.67 31.07
N PRO A 948 28.22 -5.95 32.06
CA PRO A 948 29.09 -4.94 32.66
C PRO A 948 30.05 -4.19 31.72
N PRO A 949 30.56 -4.79 30.63
CA PRO A 949 31.40 -4.08 29.65
C PRO A 949 30.69 -3.06 28.74
N VAL A 950 29.35 -3.01 28.74
CA VAL A 950 28.61 -2.10 27.84
C VAL A 950 28.75 -0.66 28.34
N GLU A 951 29.26 0.20 27.46
CA GLU A 951 29.42 1.64 27.63
C GLU A 951 28.24 2.40 27.00
N ASP A 952 27.69 1.91 25.89
CA ASP A 952 26.56 2.51 25.17
C ASP A 952 25.35 1.58 25.15
N LEU A 953 24.24 1.98 25.75
CA LEU A 953 23.02 1.17 25.82
C LEU A 953 21.83 1.92 25.21
N ALA A 954 21.20 1.33 24.19
CA ALA A 954 19.99 1.86 23.57
C ALA A 954 18.82 0.88 23.76
N LEU A 955 17.73 1.36 24.35
CA LEU A 955 16.57 0.53 24.72
C LEU A 955 15.28 1.07 24.10
N MET A 956 14.86 0.48 22.99
CA MET A 956 13.62 0.80 22.30
C MET A 956 12.52 -0.18 22.74
N ALA A 957 11.87 0.16 23.85
CA ALA A 957 10.79 -0.62 24.44
C ALA A 957 9.42 -0.29 23.83
N ARG A 958 8.56 -1.33 23.74
CA ARG A 958 7.15 -1.22 23.31
C ARG A 958 6.24 -0.60 24.37
N ARG A 959 6.77 -0.37 25.58
CA ARG A 959 6.10 0.23 26.72
C ARG A 959 7.04 1.22 27.40
N PRO A 960 6.52 2.22 28.13
CA PRO A 960 7.34 3.11 28.94
C PRO A 960 8.22 2.32 29.92
N LEU A 961 9.52 2.58 29.90
CA LEU A 961 10.54 1.85 30.65
C LEU A 961 10.75 2.45 32.05
N VAL A 962 10.94 1.60 33.04
CA VAL A 962 11.41 1.95 34.38
C VAL A 962 12.92 1.70 34.45
N LEU A 963 13.70 2.73 34.78
CA LEU A 963 15.16 2.63 34.96
C LEU A 963 15.52 2.14 36.36
N ASP A 964 15.18 0.89 36.68
CA ASP A 964 15.62 0.20 37.88
C ASP A 964 16.94 -0.58 37.65
N ALA A 965 17.75 -0.74 38.70
CA ALA A 965 19.00 -1.51 38.64
C ALA A 965 20.10 -0.98 37.68
N LEU A 966 20.20 0.35 37.49
CA LEU A 966 21.32 0.99 36.76
C LEU A 966 22.70 0.67 37.37
N ASP A 967 22.76 0.34 38.67
CA ASP A 967 23.98 -0.09 39.36
C ASP A 967 24.56 -1.41 38.82
N ALA A 968 23.74 -2.19 38.12
CA ALA A 968 24.18 -3.39 37.44
C ALA A 968 24.97 -3.12 36.14
N TRP A 969 25.03 -1.86 35.68
CA TRP A 969 25.71 -1.42 34.46
C TRP A 969 26.87 -0.44 34.79
N PRO A 970 27.97 -0.93 35.37
CA PRO A 970 29.01 -0.07 35.95
C PRO A 970 29.84 0.73 34.92
N SER A 971 29.87 0.32 33.66
CA SER A 971 30.65 0.99 32.60
C SER A 971 29.80 1.90 31.71
N LEU A 972 28.49 2.00 31.98
CA LEU A 972 27.55 2.74 31.14
C LEU A 972 27.85 4.24 31.13
N ALA A 973 28.19 4.78 29.95
CA ALA A 973 28.51 6.18 29.71
C ALA A 973 27.44 6.88 28.84
N ALA A 974 26.82 6.15 27.90
CA ALA A 974 25.73 6.65 27.06
C ALA A 974 24.47 5.79 27.23
N LEU A 975 23.33 6.44 27.42
CA LEU A 975 22.04 5.77 27.54
C LEU A 975 20.98 6.41 26.64
N GLU A 976 20.42 5.60 25.75
CA GLU A 976 19.29 5.94 24.90
C GLU A 976 18.05 5.14 25.31
N VAL A 977 16.90 5.81 25.45
CA VAL A 977 15.65 5.18 25.85
C VAL A 977 14.47 5.73 25.04
N SER A 978 13.50 4.86 24.72
CA SER A 978 12.30 5.25 23.99
C SER A 978 11.40 6.19 24.79
N GLU A 979 10.57 5.63 25.67
CA GLU A 979 9.67 6.36 26.55
C GLU A 979 9.92 5.91 28.00
N LEU A 980 9.89 6.85 28.96
CA LEU A 980 10.05 6.55 30.38
C LEU A 980 8.70 6.51 31.09
N ASN A 981 8.53 5.56 32.01
CA ASN A 981 7.27 5.40 32.76
C ASN A 981 7.03 6.52 33.79
N ASP A 982 8.05 6.87 34.58
CA ASP A 982 8.02 8.02 35.51
C ASP A 982 9.31 8.81 35.40
N TRP A 983 9.20 10.05 34.91
CA TRP A 983 10.34 10.93 34.68
C TRP A 983 11.04 11.38 35.96
N ASN A 984 10.31 11.61 37.05
CA ASN A 984 10.93 12.07 38.30
C ASN A 984 11.74 10.93 38.94
N GLU A 985 11.19 9.71 38.96
CA GLU A 985 11.92 8.54 39.43
C GLU A 985 13.12 8.21 38.54
N ALA A 986 12.97 8.27 37.22
CA ALA A 986 14.05 8.01 36.27
C ALA A 986 15.21 9.02 36.40
N LEU A 987 14.91 10.32 36.47
CA LEU A 987 15.93 11.36 36.68
C LEU A 987 16.59 11.22 38.06
N THR A 988 15.83 10.82 39.08
CA THR A 988 16.40 10.53 40.41
C THR A 988 17.36 9.34 40.38
N ALA A 989 17.01 8.28 39.63
CA ALA A 989 17.88 7.14 39.43
C ALA A 989 19.17 7.56 38.70
N LEU A 990 19.06 8.29 37.59
CA LEU A 990 20.20 8.80 36.82
C LEU A 990 21.13 9.68 37.64
N ALA A 991 20.60 10.49 38.58
CA ALA A 991 21.41 11.34 39.44
C ALA A 991 22.37 10.56 40.35
N ALA A 992 22.09 9.27 40.61
CA ALA A 992 22.97 8.40 41.38
C ALA A 992 24.14 7.84 40.56
N PHE A 993 24.15 8.02 39.23
CA PHE A 993 25.12 7.43 38.31
C PHE A 993 25.79 8.50 37.43
N PRO A 994 26.72 9.30 38.01
CA PRO A 994 27.37 10.40 37.31
C PRO A 994 28.38 9.96 36.23
N GLN A 995 28.59 8.66 36.05
CA GLN A 995 29.38 8.13 34.94
C GLN A 995 28.65 8.19 33.60
N ILE A 996 27.31 8.31 33.61
CA ILE A 996 26.51 8.52 32.41
C ILE A 996 26.63 10.00 32.04
N ILE A 997 27.18 10.27 30.87
CA ILE A 997 27.48 11.62 30.37
C ILE A 997 26.70 11.95 29.08
N GLU A 998 26.22 10.94 28.35
CA GLU A 998 25.39 11.10 27.16
C GLU A 998 23.99 10.51 27.39
N LEU A 999 22.95 11.29 27.07
CA LEU A 999 21.55 10.85 27.17
C LEU A 999 20.78 11.14 25.89
N THR A 1000 20.05 10.13 25.42
CA THR A 1000 19.10 10.28 24.30
C THR A 1000 17.71 9.88 24.78
N PHE A 1001 16.75 10.81 24.64
CA PHE A 1001 15.34 10.55 24.92
C PHE A 1001 14.52 10.71 23.64
N ASN A 1002 14.00 9.61 23.14
CA ASN A 1002 13.19 9.62 21.91
C ASN A 1002 11.77 10.14 22.15
N ALA A 1003 11.30 10.17 23.40
CA ALA A 1003 10.05 10.81 23.79
C ALA A 1003 10.22 11.64 25.07
N PHE A 1004 10.33 12.97 24.97
CA PHE A 1004 10.42 13.88 26.12
C PHE A 1004 9.06 14.51 26.48
N PRO A 1005 8.68 14.63 27.78
CA PRO A 1005 7.34 15.01 28.21
C PRO A 1005 7.16 16.54 28.20
N TRP A 1006 7.32 17.18 27.05
CA TRP A 1006 7.18 18.63 26.87
C TRP A 1006 5.85 19.20 27.40
N GLN A 1007 4.80 18.37 27.48
CA GLN A 1007 3.50 18.76 28.02
C GLN A 1007 3.48 18.94 29.54
N ASN A 1008 4.19 18.06 30.25
CA ASN A 1008 4.29 17.99 31.71
C ASN A 1008 5.75 17.71 32.10
N PRO A 1009 6.65 18.69 31.98
CA PRO A 1009 8.05 18.51 32.31
C PRO A 1009 8.22 18.18 33.80
N PRO A 1010 9.21 17.35 34.19
CA PRO A 1010 9.46 17.02 35.59
C PRO A 1010 9.89 18.27 36.36
N THR A 1011 9.16 18.60 37.44
CA THR A 1011 9.41 19.81 38.25
C THR A 1011 10.06 19.52 39.61
N ASP A 1012 9.97 18.29 40.11
CA ASP A 1012 10.49 17.88 41.42
C ASP A 1012 11.74 16.98 41.32
N ALA A 1013 12.29 16.82 40.12
CA ALA A 1013 13.46 15.98 39.86
C ALA A 1013 14.79 16.66 40.23
N PRO A 1014 15.82 15.90 40.65
CA PRO A 1014 17.16 16.45 40.84
C PRO A 1014 17.78 16.86 39.51
N ALA A 1015 18.62 17.90 39.54
CA ALA A 1015 19.41 18.29 38.37
C ALA A 1015 20.52 17.27 38.10
N LEU A 1016 20.81 17.05 36.82
CA LEU A 1016 21.83 16.12 36.32
C LEU A 1016 23.02 16.90 35.73
N PRO A 1017 23.98 17.34 36.55
CA PRO A 1017 25.11 18.15 36.10
C PRO A 1017 26.19 17.35 35.36
N ALA A 1018 26.15 16.01 35.43
CA ALA A 1018 27.12 15.14 34.78
C ALA A 1018 26.86 14.94 33.27
N ILE A 1019 25.66 15.30 32.80
CA ILE A 1019 25.27 15.12 31.39
C ILE A 1019 25.89 16.23 30.56
N GLU A 1020 26.76 15.84 29.63
CA GLU A 1020 27.47 16.73 28.71
C GLU A 1020 26.81 16.76 27.33
N GLU A 1021 26.32 15.60 26.85
CA GLU A 1021 25.58 15.49 25.58
C GLU A 1021 24.14 15.04 25.80
N LEU A 1022 23.19 15.75 25.18
CA LEU A 1022 21.76 15.47 25.30
C LEU A 1022 21.10 15.47 23.93
N ARG A 1023 20.45 14.37 23.55
CA ARG A 1023 19.55 14.26 22.40
C ARG A 1023 18.10 14.21 22.84
N LEU A 1024 17.27 15.10 22.30
CA LEU A 1024 15.83 15.13 22.55
C LEU A 1024 15.06 15.22 21.24
N GLN A 1025 13.89 14.59 21.21
CA GLN A 1025 12.89 14.95 20.22
C GLN A 1025 12.38 16.38 20.45
N ALA A 1026 12.32 17.21 19.42
CA ALA A 1026 11.90 18.61 19.51
C ALA A 1026 10.39 18.76 19.86
N PRO A 1027 10.01 19.81 20.60
CA PRO A 1027 8.63 20.04 21.01
C PRO A 1027 7.72 20.45 19.83
N ARG A 1028 6.68 19.66 19.53
CA ARG A 1028 5.75 19.85 18.40
C ARG A 1028 5.04 21.22 18.31
N ASP A 1029 4.82 21.91 19.42
CA ASP A 1029 4.02 23.15 19.49
C ASP A 1029 4.86 24.44 19.59
N GLY A 1030 6.17 24.40 19.28
CA GLY A 1030 7.05 25.56 19.40
C GLY A 1030 7.23 26.03 20.85
N ARG A 1031 7.15 25.09 21.81
CA ARG A 1031 7.38 25.35 23.23
C ARG A 1031 8.85 25.71 23.50
N VAL A 1032 9.02 26.51 24.53
CA VAL A 1032 10.31 27.05 24.96
C VAL A 1032 11.17 25.95 25.58
N LEU A 1033 12.47 25.90 25.24
CA LEU A 1033 13.45 24.93 25.78
C LEU A 1033 13.93 25.29 27.21
N ASP A 1034 13.18 26.15 27.92
CA ASP A 1034 13.55 26.71 29.23
C ASP A 1034 13.66 25.65 30.33
N VAL A 1035 12.95 24.53 30.17
CA VAL A 1035 12.97 23.39 31.10
C VAL A 1035 14.25 22.54 31.01
N VAL A 1036 15.01 22.64 29.91
CA VAL A 1036 16.19 21.79 29.69
C VAL A 1036 17.33 22.20 30.62
N ARG A 1037 17.60 23.51 30.73
CA ARG A 1037 18.74 24.03 31.50
C ARG A 1037 18.67 23.75 33.02
N PRO A 1038 17.52 23.88 33.70
CA PRO A 1038 17.40 23.50 35.11
C PRO A 1038 17.59 22.00 35.37
N LEU A 1039 17.16 21.15 34.44
CA LEU A 1039 17.25 19.69 34.57
C LEU A 1039 18.65 19.16 34.22
N PHE A 1040 19.29 19.73 33.20
CA PHE A 1040 20.57 19.28 32.67
C PHE A 1040 21.57 20.44 32.59
N PRO A 1041 22.02 21.00 33.73
CA PRO A 1041 22.84 22.21 33.76
C PRO A 1041 24.25 22.02 33.19
N GLY A 1042 24.72 20.78 33.04
CA GLY A 1042 26.06 20.44 32.51
C GLY A 1042 26.16 20.32 30.99
N VAL A 1043 25.04 20.39 30.27
CA VAL A 1043 25.00 20.11 28.82
C VAL A 1043 25.82 21.14 28.04
N THR A 1044 26.73 20.63 27.22
CA THR A 1044 27.55 21.40 26.28
C THR A 1044 27.13 21.14 24.83
N HIS A 1045 26.54 19.98 24.53
CA HIS A 1045 26.02 19.64 23.20
C HIS A 1045 24.55 19.19 23.30
N LEU A 1046 23.64 19.95 22.71
CA LEU A 1046 22.21 19.64 22.64
C LEU A 1046 21.82 19.33 21.20
N THR A 1047 21.38 18.10 20.93
CA THR A 1047 20.84 17.72 19.62
C THR A 1047 19.32 17.61 19.69
N LEU A 1048 18.63 18.27 18.77
CA LEU A 1048 17.17 18.31 18.67
C LEU A 1048 16.71 17.66 17.36
N ASP A 1049 16.01 16.54 17.47
CA ASP A 1049 15.40 15.87 16.33
C ASP A 1049 14.03 16.49 16.00
N VAL A 1050 13.92 17.07 14.81
CA VAL A 1050 12.74 17.76 14.29
C VAL A 1050 11.99 16.96 13.22
N SER A 1051 12.27 15.66 13.07
CA SER A 1051 11.64 14.79 12.07
C SER A 1051 10.10 14.85 12.13
N GLU A 1052 9.53 14.85 13.33
CA GLU A 1052 8.07 14.92 13.58
C GLU A 1052 7.53 16.36 13.77
N HIS A 1053 8.35 17.40 13.55
CA HIS A 1053 8.00 18.79 13.83
C HIS A 1053 7.50 19.53 12.57
N ALA A 1054 6.29 20.07 12.60
CA ALA A 1054 5.65 20.67 11.41
C ALA A 1054 5.86 22.20 11.25
N GLY A 1055 6.53 22.86 12.18
CA GLY A 1055 6.63 24.34 12.24
C GLY A 1055 8.05 24.89 12.49
N GLY A 1056 8.15 26.16 12.88
CA GLY A 1056 9.42 26.76 13.32
C GLY A 1056 9.83 26.28 14.71
N LEU A 1057 11.13 26.27 14.99
CA LEU A 1057 11.73 25.92 16.29
C LEU A 1057 12.26 27.18 16.95
N ASP A 1058 11.79 27.50 18.16
CA ASP A 1058 12.27 28.65 18.93
C ASP A 1058 13.39 28.26 19.89
N LEU A 1059 14.61 28.70 19.59
CA LEU A 1059 15.83 28.49 20.39
C LEU A 1059 16.16 29.70 21.27
N SER A 1060 15.31 30.73 21.32
CA SER A 1060 15.59 31.96 22.08
C SER A 1060 15.87 31.68 23.57
N ALA A 1061 15.27 30.63 24.13
CA ALA A 1061 15.46 30.20 25.52
C ALA A 1061 16.88 29.73 25.86
N VAL A 1062 17.59 29.19 24.87
CA VAL A 1062 18.93 28.60 25.04
C VAL A 1062 20.03 29.49 24.45
N GLY A 1063 19.67 30.59 23.79
CA GLY A 1063 20.63 31.55 23.21
C GLY A 1063 21.63 32.11 24.22
N ASP A 1064 21.17 32.42 25.44
CA ASP A 1064 22.00 32.96 26.53
C ASP A 1064 22.70 31.86 27.36
N TRP A 1065 22.68 30.59 26.93
CA TRP A 1065 23.41 29.51 27.60
C TRP A 1065 24.88 29.54 27.14
N PRO A 1066 25.85 29.88 28.01
CA PRO A 1066 27.26 29.92 27.64
C PRO A 1066 27.78 28.53 27.27
N ASP A 1067 28.64 28.45 26.26
CA ASP A 1067 29.35 27.24 25.81
C ASP A 1067 28.46 26.08 25.27
N LEU A 1068 27.14 26.27 25.17
CA LEU A 1068 26.23 25.32 24.54
C LEU A 1068 26.34 25.36 23.00
N ALA A 1069 26.61 24.21 22.39
CA ALA A 1069 26.42 23.93 20.97
C ALA A 1069 25.07 23.22 20.75
N VAL A 1070 24.31 23.66 19.74
CA VAL A 1070 23.00 23.09 19.39
C VAL A 1070 23.05 22.53 17.98
N THR A 1071 22.68 21.26 17.83
CA THR A 1071 22.52 20.60 16.53
C THR A 1071 21.04 20.33 16.29
N VAL A 1072 20.50 20.73 15.15
CA VAL A 1072 19.12 20.43 14.76
C VAL A 1072 19.15 19.46 13.58
N THR A 1073 18.55 18.29 13.75
CA THR A 1073 18.55 17.17 12.79
C THR A 1073 17.12 16.76 12.41
N GLY A 1074 16.94 16.10 11.26
CA GLY A 1074 15.66 15.50 10.88
C GLY A 1074 14.81 16.24 9.84
N ARG A 1075 15.12 17.51 9.51
CA ARG A 1075 14.53 18.24 8.35
C ARG A 1075 15.53 19.23 7.75
N GLU A 1076 15.59 19.30 6.42
CA GLU A 1076 16.48 20.24 5.71
C GLU A 1076 16.03 21.71 5.83
N HIS A 1077 14.74 21.96 6.02
CA HIS A 1077 14.17 23.32 6.06
C HIS A 1077 13.31 23.51 7.31
N ILE A 1078 13.95 23.96 8.40
CA ILE A 1078 13.28 24.40 9.61
C ILE A 1078 13.56 25.88 9.86
N THR A 1079 12.50 26.64 10.14
CA THR A 1079 12.63 28.05 10.54
C THR A 1079 13.06 28.10 11.99
N VAL A 1080 14.30 28.46 12.26
CA VAL A 1080 14.82 28.59 13.62
C VAL A 1080 14.68 30.04 14.08
N VAL A 1081 13.87 30.28 15.11
CA VAL A 1081 13.73 31.57 15.80
C VAL A 1081 14.78 31.63 16.91
N GLY A 1082 15.46 32.77 17.09
CA GLY A 1082 16.51 32.93 18.11
C GLY A 1082 17.91 32.44 17.72
N ALA A 1083 18.13 32.07 16.45
CA ALA A 1083 19.43 31.60 15.95
C ALA A 1083 20.58 32.62 16.16
N GLU A 1084 20.28 33.92 16.15
CA GLU A 1084 21.25 35.00 16.38
C GLU A 1084 21.96 34.90 17.75
N GLY A 1085 21.28 34.36 18.79
CA GLY A 1085 21.86 34.19 20.11
C GLY A 1085 22.90 33.06 20.22
N LEU A 1086 22.82 32.07 19.32
CA LEU A 1086 23.74 30.93 19.29
C LEU A 1086 24.94 31.16 18.33
N GLY A 1087 24.74 31.90 17.23
CA GLY A 1087 25.80 32.21 16.27
C GLY A 1087 26.41 30.97 15.64
N GLU A 1088 27.74 30.85 15.65
CA GLU A 1088 28.49 29.69 15.13
C GLU A 1088 28.28 28.40 15.94
N ARG A 1089 27.59 28.47 17.08
CA ARG A 1089 27.28 27.31 17.94
C ARG A 1089 26.01 26.56 17.52
N LEU A 1090 25.32 27.00 16.47
CA LEU A 1090 24.15 26.33 15.90
C LEU A 1090 24.53 25.61 14.61
N THR A 1091 24.33 24.30 14.57
CA THR A 1091 24.42 23.50 13.35
C THR A 1091 23.03 23.02 12.97
N VAL A 1092 22.60 23.28 11.73
CA VAL A 1092 21.35 22.74 11.18
C VAL A 1092 21.75 21.89 9.98
N GLY A 1093 21.44 20.58 10.04
CA GLY A 1093 21.82 19.64 8.99
C GLY A 1093 20.87 18.45 8.92
N PRO A 1094 20.84 17.72 7.79
CA PRO A 1094 20.10 16.46 7.70
C PRO A 1094 20.68 15.43 8.70
N TYR A 1095 19.88 14.41 9.03
CA TYR A 1095 20.34 13.26 9.80
C TYR A 1095 21.56 12.64 9.09
N LEU A 1096 22.69 12.49 9.77
CA LEU A 1096 23.88 11.82 9.24
C LEU A 1096 23.67 10.31 9.16
#